data_AF-A0A812IZI8-F1
#
_entry.id   AF-A0A812IZI8-F1
#
_cell.length_a   1.000
_cell.length_b   1.000
_cell.length_c   1.000
_cell.angle_alpha   90.00
_cell.angle_beta   90.00
_cell.angle_gamma   90.00
#
_symmetry.space_group_name_H-M   'P 1'
#
loop_
_entity.id
_entity.type
_entity.pdbx_description
1 polymer ?
#
loop_
_entity_poly.entity_id
_entity_poly.type
_entity_poly.pdbx_seq_one_letter_code
_entity_poly.pdbx_strand_id
1 'polypeptide(L)'
;MAALLDPVVDVLEEGSHPLDSLFKPKRVAVIGATDREGSVGRTLLRNLISNPFGGVVYPVNPKREHVLGISSFKSIAACPGQIDLAVVITPASTVPAVVKECVENKVRNVIIISAGFKEVGPEGEKLENEVKAIAQTGNLRIVGPNCLGIICPTSGLNASFANLMPQKGSVAFISQSGAMITSVLDWSVSQKVGFSAVISIGSMLDMDFSSMIFYLAKDPATKSIVLYMESIGNARSFLSAAREAALTKPIIVIKGGRTDAAAKAAASHTGSLTGSDAVLDAAFKRAGVLRVENMSDLFEMADVLSKQPLPNGNRLAILTNAGGPGVLACDALAQHGGSLAELSGETIAALNQVLPPAWSHGNPIDVLGDASAKHYADSLEIVARDPNCDGFLVILTPQAMTAPTECAEALSRYAKIQGKPVLASWMGGPDVAPGAKVLNDAGIPTYSYPDMACKTFNYMHQYQSNQGSNYERIDLKMDLEKVQEGKAEARQLLSKVRASGRSLLTEAESKLLLKAYDIPVTACELASSPDEAAAAAEKIGYPVVMKLNSTTITHKTDVGGVVLNLHSKMAVEKSFLEMKESVSRLASPEGFEGVTIQPMISLKGYEIILGSSIDPQLGPVLLFGMGGSLVEVFKDSAVGLPPLNANLARKMLEETKLYKALLGVRGMKSVNIEALIQIMVRFSVLIVDLPEILECDINPLIASEDSILSLDARVVLHDPKTAPEYWPQPAIRPYPHQYVKIVGLTDEMSAKIRPILPEDEGMMLFFYGAASWPSGCDPTSMPKDEEQMTCSLSRTHLIRTCFVDFDRSIVLVAEVVQDGEKMIVGAGRISREQMTNDVTFALQVLPSFRRKSLGSLMLKQLIVVAKEEGASCIKADVLCENTRALRFLEGHGFLLGEEKKALVNVSLHFDEASGMRRQTKSFSSFANARKPTQMIHSESPAESPTFAAN
;
A
#
# COMPACT_ATOMS: atom_id res chain seq x y z
N MET A 1 -1.76 9.24 -37.04
CA MET A 1 -1.64 10.33 -36.05
C MET A 1 -0.97 9.75 -34.83
N ALA A 2 0.32 10.06 -34.65
CA ALA A 2 1.10 9.64 -33.50
C ALA A 2 0.46 10.23 -32.23
N ALA A 3 -0.05 9.37 -31.36
CA ALA A 3 -0.40 9.78 -30.01
C ALA A 3 0.87 10.38 -29.39
N LEU A 4 0.78 11.62 -28.92
CA LEU A 4 1.77 12.24 -28.05
C LEU A 4 1.92 11.32 -26.83
N LEU A 5 2.92 10.43 -26.90
CA LEU A 5 3.52 9.82 -25.74
C LEU A 5 3.94 10.97 -24.84
N ASP A 6 3.44 10.96 -23.61
CA ASP A 6 3.94 11.79 -22.53
C ASP A 6 5.48 11.72 -22.57
N PRO A 7 6.21 12.83 -22.79
CA PRO A 7 7.67 12.81 -22.92
C PRO A 7 8.38 12.36 -21.64
N VAL A 8 7.62 12.14 -20.55
CA VAL A 8 8.06 11.65 -19.24
C VAL A 8 7.45 10.28 -18.90
N VAL A 9 7.02 9.50 -19.90
CA VAL A 9 6.96 8.03 -19.70
C VAL A 9 8.36 7.62 -19.25
N ASP A 10 8.43 6.78 -18.22
CA ASP A 10 9.66 6.16 -17.74
C ASP A 10 10.24 5.28 -18.87
N VAL A 11 10.89 5.91 -19.86
CA VAL A 11 11.59 5.25 -20.98
C VAL A 11 12.74 4.37 -20.44
N LEU A 12 12.97 4.39 -19.12
CA LEU A 12 14.04 3.73 -18.40
C LEU A 12 13.74 2.27 -18.01
N GLU A 13 12.59 1.69 -18.38
CA GLU A 13 12.24 0.31 -17.98
C GLU A 13 11.88 -0.65 -19.14
N GLU A 14 12.36 -0.42 -20.37
CA GLU A 14 12.31 -1.45 -21.43
C GLU A 14 13.41 -2.55 -21.27
N GLY A 15 13.60 -3.03 -20.04
CA GLY A 15 14.41 -4.22 -19.72
C GLY A 15 13.57 -5.49 -19.69
N SER A 16 14.18 -6.67 -19.92
CA SER A 16 13.50 -7.95 -19.68
C SER A 16 13.25 -8.13 -18.19
N HIS A 17 11.99 -8.28 -17.77
CA HIS A 17 11.63 -8.48 -16.37
C HIS A 17 12.08 -9.88 -15.91
N PRO A 18 12.60 -10.08 -14.69
CA PRO A 18 12.99 -11.42 -14.19
C PRO A 18 11.86 -12.46 -14.26
N LEU A 19 10.62 -12.00 -14.13
CA LEU A 19 9.40 -12.80 -14.25
C LEU A 19 8.85 -12.95 -15.67
N ASP A 20 9.47 -12.38 -16.70
CA ASP A 20 9.08 -12.64 -18.09
C ASP A 20 9.19 -14.13 -18.42
N SER A 21 10.14 -14.87 -17.85
CA SER A 21 10.20 -16.33 -18.01
C SER A 21 9.03 -17.07 -17.36
N LEU A 22 8.25 -16.44 -16.48
CA LEU A 22 7.04 -17.01 -15.89
C LEU A 22 5.80 -16.72 -16.74
N PHE A 23 5.64 -15.47 -17.21
CA PHE A 23 4.43 -15.00 -17.91
C PHE A 23 4.52 -15.04 -19.45
N LYS A 24 5.74 -15.00 -20.00
CA LYS A 24 6.06 -15.01 -21.43
C LYS A 24 7.18 -16.02 -21.76
N PRO A 25 7.10 -17.28 -21.27
CA PRO A 25 8.12 -18.29 -21.56
C PRO A 25 8.13 -18.62 -23.06
N LYS A 26 9.31 -18.91 -23.60
CA LYS A 26 9.48 -19.46 -24.95
C LYS A 26 9.69 -20.98 -24.92
N ARG A 27 10.22 -21.53 -23.83
CA ARG A 27 10.42 -22.97 -23.63
C ARG A 27 9.98 -23.40 -22.24
N VAL A 28 8.99 -24.30 -22.19
CA VAL A 28 8.39 -24.81 -20.95
C VAL A 28 8.67 -26.30 -20.80
N ALA A 29 9.31 -26.71 -19.70
CA ALA A 29 9.49 -28.12 -19.35
C ALA A 29 8.38 -28.58 -18.40
N VAL A 30 7.72 -29.70 -18.68
CA VAL A 30 6.67 -30.29 -17.84
C VAL A 30 7.18 -31.56 -17.19
N ILE A 31 7.58 -31.47 -15.92
CA ILE A 31 8.25 -32.53 -15.17
C ILE A 31 7.20 -33.34 -14.41
N GLY A 32 7.13 -34.64 -14.73
CA GLY A 32 6.00 -35.49 -14.34
C GLY A 32 4.91 -35.60 -15.40
N ALA A 33 5.20 -35.16 -16.64
CA ALA A 33 4.30 -35.34 -17.78
C ALA A 33 3.92 -36.82 -17.98
N THR A 34 2.65 -37.09 -18.27
CA THR A 34 2.14 -38.45 -18.44
C THR A 34 0.94 -38.48 -19.39
N ASP A 35 0.66 -39.63 -19.95
CA ASP A 35 -0.52 -39.93 -20.77
C ASP A 35 -1.66 -40.56 -19.95
N ARG A 36 -1.49 -40.77 -18.63
CA ARG A 36 -2.53 -41.37 -17.80
C ARG A 36 -3.76 -40.47 -17.75
N GLU A 37 -4.91 -40.99 -18.18
CA GLU A 37 -6.18 -40.26 -18.11
C GLU A 37 -6.52 -39.88 -16.66
N GLY A 38 -7.16 -38.72 -16.50
CA GLY A 38 -7.49 -38.14 -15.19
C GLY A 38 -6.30 -37.62 -14.38
N SER A 39 -5.06 -37.72 -14.86
CA SER A 39 -3.90 -37.19 -14.13
C SER A 39 -3.66 -35.69 -14.39
N VAL A 40 -3.21 -34.98 -13.36
CA VAL A 40 -2.82 -33.56 -13.43
C VAL A 40 -1.76 -33.31 -14.50
N GLY A 41 -0.73 -34.17 -14.56
CA GLY A 41 0.36 -34.04 -15.54
C GLY A 41 -0.11 -34.17 -17.00
N ARG A 42 -1.11 -35.03 -17.28
CA ARG A 42 -1.73 -35.11 -18.61
C ARG A 42 -2.52 -33.85 -18.95
N THR A 43 -3.35 -33.37 -18.01
CA THR A 43 -4.18 -32.18 -18.22
C THR A 43 -3.33 -30.94 -18.48
N LEU A 44 -2.28 -30.73 -17.68
CA LEU A 44 -1.40 -29.57 -17.84
C LEU A 44 -0.65 -29.60 -19.17
N LEU A 45 -0.11 -30.75 -19.55
CA LEU A 45 0.56 -30.90 -20.85
C LEU A 45 -0.43 -30.62 -22.00
N ARG A 46 -1.64 -31.18 -21.93
CA ARG A 46 -2.70 -30.91 -22.92
C ARG A 46 -3.04 -29.43 -22.99
N ASN A 47 -3.19 -28.75 -21.87
CA ASN A 47 -3.53 -27.33 -21.83
C ASN A 47 -2.48 -26.45 -22.52
N LEU A 48 -1.19 -26.76 -22.35
CA LEU A 48 -0.09 -26.07 -23.02
C LEU A 48 -0.03 -26.34 -24.53
N ILE A 49 -0.44 -27.53 -24.98
CA ILE A 49 -0.43 -27.91 -26.41
C ILE A 49 -1.67 -27.39 -27.14
N SER A 50 -2.84 -27.49 -26.50
CA SER A 50 -4.12 -27.11 -27.10
C SER A 50 -4.30 -25.59 -27.20
N ASN A 51 -3.56 -24.80 -26.41
CA ASN A 51 -3.59 -23.35 -26.45
C ASN A 51 -2.21 -22.83 -26.92
N PRO A 52 -2.05 -22.44 -28.19
CA PRO A 52 -0.76 -22.01 -28.70
C PRO A 52 -0.36 -20.68 -28.06
N PHE A 53 0.74 -20.70 -27.30
CA PHE A 53 1.31 -19.51 -26.65
C PHE A 53 2.57 -18.97 -27.34
N GLY A 54 2.90 -19.53 -28.51
CA GLY A 54 4.08 -19.15 -29.29
C GLY A 54 5.42 -19.73 -28.79
N GLY A 55 5.39 -20.65 -27.80
CA GLY A 55 6.57 -21.33 -27.28
C GLY A 55 6.58 -22.85 -27.52
N VAL A 56 7.66 -23.50 -27.09
CA VAL A 56 7.90 -24.94 -27.20
C VAL A 56 7.67 -25.61 -25.85
N VAL A 57 7.04 -26.78 -25.86
CA VAL A 57 6.74 -27.57 -24.65
C VAL A 57 7.55 -28.87 -24.67
N TYR A 58 8.26 -29.15 -23.58
CA TYR A 58 9.08 -30.35 -23.41
C TYR A 58 8.53 -31.23 -22.28
N PRO A 59 7.90 -32.38 -22.59
CA PRO A 59 7.52 -33.36 -21.59
C PRO A 59 8.76 -34.02 -20.97
N VAL A 60 8.89 -34.02 -19.64
CA VAL A 60 9.99 -34.68 -18.92
C VAL A 60 9.44 -35.85 -18.10
N ASN A 61 9.83 -37.07 -18.49
CA ASN A 61 9.48 -38.31 -17.83
C ASN A 61 10.60 -39.37 -18.00
N PRO A 62 11.23 -39.85 -16.91
CA PRO A 62 12.32 -40.83 -17.00
C PRO A 62 11.95 -42.19 -17.63
N LYS A 63 10.66 -42.55 -17.61
CA LYS A 63 10.16 -43.89 -17.97
C LYS A 63 9.53 -43.96 -19.36
N ARG A 64 9.30 -42.82 -20.03
CA ARG A 64 8.52 -42.76 -21.27
C ARG A 64 9.31 -42.01 -22.34
N GLU A 65 9.35 -42.56 -23.54
CA GLU A 65 9.99 -41.91 -24.70
C GLU A 65 9.06 -40.90 -25.38
N HIS A 66 7.74 -41.10 -25.27
CA HIS A 66 6.73 -40.19 -25.81
C HIS A 66 5.59 -39.98 -24.79
N VAL A 67 5.03 -38.78 -24.77
CA VAL A 67 3.82 -38.42 -23.99
C VAL A 67 2.89 -37.61 -24.89
N LEU A 68 1.64 -38.06 -25.06
CA LEU A 68 0.66 -37.44 -25.98
C LEU A 68 1.18 -37.25 -27.42
N GLY A 69 2.03 -38.17 -27.90
CA GLY A 69 2.63 -38.09 -29.24
C GLY A 69 3.82 -37.13 -29.36
N ILE A 70 4.25 -36.48 -28.27
CA ILE A 70 5.42 -35.60 -28.23
C ILE A 70 6.60 -36.35 -27.62
N SER A 71 7.80 -36.20 -28.20
CA SER A 71 9.04 -36.74 -27.62
C SER A 71 9.26 -36.24 -26.20
N SER A 72 9.50 -37.17 -25.29
CA SER A 72 9.74 -36.91 -23.88
C SER A 72 11.20 -37.11 -23.52
N PHE A 73 11.69 -36.31 -22.59
CA PHE A 73 13.08 -36.31 -22.14
C PHE A 73 13.19 -36.93 -20.75
N LYS A 74 14.31 -37.60 -20.47
CA LYS A 74 14.53 -38.25 -19.17
C LYS A 74 14.82 -37.27 -18.03
N SER A 75 15.29 -36.07 -18.39
CA SER A 75 15.79 -35.04 -17.47
C SER A 75 15.70 -33.67 -18.16
N ILE A 76 15.79 -32.58 -17.39
CA ILE A 76 15.84 -31.20 -17.89
C ILE A 76 17.10 -30.98 -18.72
N ALA A 77 18.23 -31.54 -18.28
CA ALA A 77 19.51 -31.43 -18.99
C ALA A 77 19.48 -32.04 -20.40
N ALA A 78 18.58 -32.99 -20.65
CA ALA A 78 18.39 -33.60 -21.96
C ALA A 78 17.50 -32.77 -22.91
N CYS A 79 16.81 -31.73 -22.40
CA CYS A 79 15.94 -30.90 -23.22
C CYS A 79 16.74 -29.99 -24.19
N PRO A 80 16.27 -29.78 -25.42
CA PRO A 80 16.94 -28.89 -26.37
C PRO A 80 16.82 -27.40 -25.99
N GLY A 81 17.97 -26.76 -25.78
CA GLY A 81 18.07 -25.34 -25.49
C GLY A 81 17.77 -24.97 -24.04
N GLN A 82 18.00 -23.71 -23.69
CA GLN A 82 17.77 -23.21 -22.33
C GLN A 82 16.27 -23.15 -22.02
N ILE A 83 15.86 -23.82 -20.94
CA ILE A 83 14.48 -23.82 -20.43
C ILE A 83 14.21 -22.52 -19.68
N ASP A 84 13.10 -21.85 -20.01
CA ASP A 84 12.69 -20.61 -19.35
C ASP A 84 11.88 -20.91 -18.08
N LEU A 85 10.95 -21.86 -18.18
CA LEU A 85 9.99 -22.25 -17.15
C LEU A 85 9.97 -23.76 -16.97
N ALA A 86 10.08 -24.24 -15.73
CA ALA A 86 9.81 -25.63 -15.40
C ALA A 86 8.52 -25.74 -14.57
N VAL A 87 7.66 -26.70 -14.90
CA VAL A 87 6.43 -27.01 -14.16
C VAL A 87 6.56 -28.41 -13.56
N VAL A 88 6.57 -28.49 -12.24
CA VAL A 88 6.85 -29.71 -11.47
C VAL A 88 5.55 -30.29 -10.91
N ILE A 89 5.22 -31.51 -11.35
CA ILE A 89 4.02 -32.26 -10.92
C ILE A 89 4.43 -33.68 -10.46
N THR A 90 5.55 -33.79 -9.72
CA THR A 90 6.06 -35.05 -9.16
C THR A 90 5.79 -35.13 -7.65
N PRO A 91 5.77 -36.31 -7.00
CA PRO A 91 5.55 -36.42 -5.56
C PRO A 91 6.49 -35.50 -4.75
N ALA A 92 6.00 -34.89 -3.67
CA ALA A 92 6.71 -33.87 -2.90
C ALA A 92 8.16 -34.27 -2.54
N SER A 93 8.36 -35.51 -2.09
CA SER A 93 9.68 -36.04 -1.73
C SER A 93 10.73 -36.03 -2.84
N THR A 94 10.31 -35.92 -4.10
CA THR A 94 11.21 -35.86 -5.27
C THR A 94 11.57 -34.44 -5.67
N VAL A 95 10.82 -33.44 -5.18
CA VAL A 95 10.93 -32.04 -5.62
C VAL A 95 12.29 -31.41 -5.31
N PRO A 96 12.96 -31.64 -4.15
CA PRO A 96 14.30 -31.08 -3.91
C PRO A 96 15.32 -31.44 -5.00
N ALA A 97 15.34 -32.71 -5.43
CA ALA A 97 16.23 -33.19 -6.48
C ALA A 97 15.93 -32.53 -7.83
N VAL A 98 14.64 -32.36 -8.17
CA VAL A 98 14.21 -31.69 -9.39
C VAL A 98 14.60 -30.20 -9.38
N VAL A 99 14.41 -29.51 -8.25
CA VAL A 99 14.78 -28.10 -8.10
C VAL A 99 16.30 -27.93 -8.20
N LYS A 100 17.07 -28.85 -7.64
CA LYS A 100 18.53 -28.86 -7.82
C LYS A 100 18.92 -28.99 -9.29
N GLU A 101 18.28 -29.88 -10.03
CA GLU A 101 18.51 -30.03 -11.46
C GLU A 101 18.13 -28.76 -12.25
N CYS A 102 17.03 -28.09 -11.88
CA CYS A 102 16.67 -26.80 -12.46
C CYS A 102 17.75 -25.73 -12.23
N VAL A 103 18.32 -25.67 -11.02
CA VAL A 103 19.42 -24.75 -10.67
C VAL A 103 20.67 -25.05 -11.52
N GLU A 104 21.08 -26.31 -11.61
CA GLU A 104 22.25 -26.74 -12.41
C GLU A 104 22.09 -26.37 -13.90
N ASN A 105 20.85 -26.39 -14.41
CA ASN A 105 20.52 -26.03 -15.79
C ASN A 105 20.11 -24.56 -15.98
N LYS A 106 20.30 -23.70 -14.95
CA LYS A 106 20.03 -22.25 -15.01
C LYS A 106 18.59 -21.90 -15.41
N VAL A 107 17.62 -22.70 -14.97
CA VAL A 107 16.20 -22.38 -15.06
C VAL A 107 15.92 -21.23 -14.09
N ARG A 108 15.22 -20.19 -14.55
CA ARG A 108 14.97 -19.00 -13.73
C ARG A 108 13.75 -19.15 -12.83
N ASN A 109 12.66 -19.70 -13.37
CA ASN A 109 11.39 -19.80 -12.66
C ASN A 109 10.84 -21.23 -12.70
N VAL A 110 10.26 -21.66 -11.59
CA VAL A 110 9.64 -22.97 -11.43
C VAL A 110 8.23 -22.81 -10.85
N ILE A 111 7.27 -23.55 -11.39
CA ILE A 111 5.93 -23.71 -10.80
C ILE A 111 5.89 -25.10 -10.18
N ILE A 112 5.67 -25.19 -8.87
CA ILE A 112 5.50 -26.46 -8.17
C ILE A 112 4.00 -26.66 -7.93
N ILE A 113 3.42 -27.60 -8.67
CA ILE A 113 2.00 -27.95 -8.57
C ILE A 113 1.73 -28.84 -7.36
N SER A 114 2.69 -29.71 -7.05
CA SER A 114 2.55 -30.76 -6.05
C SER A 114 2.24 -30.22 -4.65
N ALA A 115 1.29 -30.87 -3.98
CA ALA A 115 1.04 -30.76 -2.55
C ALA A 115 1.90 -31.77 -1.75
N GLY A 116 1.82 -31.73 -0.43
CA GLY A 116 2.60 -32.55 0.52
C GLY A 116 3.72 -31.76 1.22
N PHE A 117 3.56 -30.46 1.36
CA PHE A 117 4.53 -29.52 1.94
C PHE A 117 4.04 -28.99 3.29
N LYS A 118 4.28 -27.73 3.67
CA LYS A 118 3.99 -27.23 5.03
C LYS A 118 2.54 -27.47 5.49
N GLU A 119 1.59 -27.55 4.56
CA GLU A 119 0.19 -27.84 4.84
C GLU A 119 -0.06 -29.21 5.47
N VAL A 120 0.89 -30.15 5.39
CA VAL A 120 0.80 -31.46 6.07
C VAL A 120 1.53 -31.49 7.42
N GLY A 121 2.13 -30.38 7.86
CA GLY A 121 2.78 -30.23 9.15
C GLY A 121 4.33 -30.18 9.11
N PRO A 122 5.01 -30.44 10.25
CA PRO A 122 6.44 -30.15 10.40
C PRO A 122 7.38 -30.87 9.44
N GLU A 123 7.04 -32.07 8.97
CA GLU A 123 7.85 -32.78 7.96
C GLU A 123 7.80 -32.10 6.59
N GLY A 124 6.63 -31.61 6.20
CA GLY A 124 6.45 -30.86 4.97
C GLY A 124 7.10 -29.47 5.03
N GLU A 125 7.14 -28.84 6.20
CA GLU A 125 7.86 -27.58 6.41
C GLU A 125 9.38 -27.76 6.25
N LYS A 126 9.96 -28.87 6.75
CA LYS A 126 11.37 -29.20 6.50
C LYS A 126 11.67 -29.35 5.01
N LEU A 127 10.77 -29.99 4.28
CA LEU A 127 10.90 -30.18 2.84
C LEU A 127 10.82 -28.84 2.08
N GLU A 128 9.92 -27.93 2.47
CA GLU A 128 9.88 -26.56 1.95
C GLU A 128 11.20 -25.82 2.18
N ASN A 129 11.74 -25.89 3.40
CA ASN A 129 13.01 -25.25 3.75
C ASN A 129 14.19 -25.79 2.92
N GLU A 130 14.24 -27.10 2.67
CA GLU A 130 15.24 -27.70 1.78
C GLU A 130 15.13 -27.17 0.35
N VAL A 131 13.92 -27.16 -0.21
CA VAL A 131 13.65 -26.63 -1.56
C VAL A 131 14.06 -25.15 -1.65
N LYS A 132 13.72 -24.34 -0.65
CA LYS A 132 14.07 -22.92 -0.59
C LYS A 132 15.57 -22.70 -0.54
N ALA A 133 16.30 -23.46 0.28
CA ALA A 133 17.74 -23.38 0.37
C ALA A 133 18.42 -23.72 -0.98
N ILE A 134 17.95 -24.77 -1.67
CA ILE A 134 18.47 -25.14 -2.99
C ILE A 134 18.20 -24.02 -4.01
N ALA A 135 16.97 -23.51 -4.07
CA ALA A 135 16.57 -22.46 -5.01
C ALA A 135 17.42 -21.18 -4.86
N GLN A 136 17.74 -20.79 -3.62
CA GLN A 136 18.57 -19.62 -3.32
C GLN A 136 20.00 -19.73 -3.89
N THR A 137 20.59 -20.94 -3.93
CA THR A 137 21.94 -21.12 -4.51
C THR A 137 22.02 -20.81 -6.01
N GLY A 138 20.89 -20.94 -6.72
CA GLY A 138 20.80 -20.75 -8.17
C GLY A 138 20.13 -19.45 -8.62
N ASN A 139 19.70 -18.60 -7.69
CA ASN A 139 18.79 -17.47 -7.95
C ASN A 139 17.52 -17.93 -8.71
N LEU A 140 17.02 -19.11 -8.38
CA LEU A 140 15.82 -19.71 -8.96
C LEU A 140 14.60 -19.29 -8.13
N ARG A 141 13.51 -18.88 -8.80
CA ARG A 141 12.28 -18.43 -8.15
C ARG A 141 11.15 -19.45 -8.29
N ILE A 142 10.30 -19.55 -7.28
CA ILE A 142 9.29 -20.60 -7.15
C ILE A 142 7.89 -20.01 -6.93
N VAL A 143 6.93 -20.43 -7.77
CA VAL A 143 5.50 -20.30 -7.53
C VAL A 143 4.95 -21.61 -6.95
N GLY A 144 4.11 -21.52 -5.92
CA GLY A 144 3.63 -22.66 -5.15
C GLY A 144 4.49 -22.91 -3.90
N PRO A 145 4.60 -24.16 -3.40
CA PRO A 145 3.99 -25.38 -3.91
C PRO A 145 2.47 -25.41 -3.70
N ASN A 146 1.83 -26.56 -3.93
CA ASN A 146 0.39 -26.76 -3.74
C ASN A 146 -0.46 -25.68 -4.44
N CYS A 147 -0.23 -25.51 -5.74
CA CYS A 147 -0.91 -24.49 -6.54
C CYS A 147 -1.53 -25.08 -7.80
N LEU A 148 -2.48 -24.35 -8.40
CA LEU A 148 -3.08 -24.71 -9.68
C LEU A 148 -2.15 -24.46 -10.87
N GLY A 149 -1.25 -23.49 -10.76
CA GLY A 149 -0.41 -22.95 -11.83
C GLY A 149 -0.84 -21.55 -12.30
N ILE A 150 -0.45 -21.18 -13.52
CA ILE A 150 -0.65 -19.83 -14.09
C ILE A 150 -1.30 -19.91 -15.47
N ILE A 151 -2.20 -18.97 -15.75
CA ILE A 151 -2.87 -18.79 -17.03
C ILE A 151 -2.73 -17.35 -17.49
N CYS A 152 -2.32 -17.13 -18.73
CA CYS A 152 -2.22 -15.82 -19.36
C CYS A 152 -3.04 -15.81 -20.66
N PRO A 153 -4.32 -15.41 -20.63
CA PRO A 153 -5.19 -15.36 -21.81
C PRO A 153 -4.64 -14.57 -22.97
N THR A 154 -3.96 -13.46 -22.69
CA THR A 154 -3.42 -12.57 -23.72
C THR A 154 -2.42 -13.32 -24.62
N SER A 155 -1.48 -14.06 -24.02
CA SER A 155 -0.47 -14.85 -24.74
C SER A 155 -0.95 -16.23 -25.15
N GLY A 156 -1.98 -16.79 -24.51
CA GLY A 156 -2.43 -18.17 -24.72
C GLY A 156 -1.78 -19.19 -23.78
N LEU A 157 -0.88 -18.76 -22.89
CA LEU A 157 -0.21 -19.64 -21.94
C LEU A 157 -1.21 -20.20 -20.92
N ASN A 158 -1.28 -21.53 -20.80
CA ASN A 158 -2.03 -22.21 -19.75
C ASN A 158 -1.15 -23.28 -19.09
N ALA A 159 -0.28 -22.84 -18.18
CA ALA A 159 0.59 -23.68 -17.37
C ALA A 159 -0.13 -24.11 -16.08
N SER A 160 -1.34 -24.64 -16.23
CA SER A 160 -2.22 -25.05 -15.13
C SER A 160 -2.99 -26.32 -15.48
N PHE A 161 -3.66 -26.90 -14.49
CA PHE A 161 -4.59 -28.01 -14.71
C PHE A 161 -6.07 -27.59 -14.65
N ALA A 162 -6.37 -26.30 -14.87
CA ALA A 162 -7.76 -25.84 -15.05
C ALA A 162 -8.37 -26.44 -16.33
N ASN A 163 -9.69 -26.65 -16.34
CA ASN A 163 -10.40 -27.22 -17.48
C ASN A 163 -10.64 -26.23 -18.63
N LEU A 164 -10.56 -24.93 -18.36
CA LEU A 164 -10.99 -23.87 -19.27
C LEU A 164 -9.87 -22.84 -19.46
N MET A 165 -9.75 -22.33 -20.69
CA MET A 165 -9.00 -21.12 -20.98
C MET A 165 -9.96 -19.93 -20.82
N PRO A 166 -9.72 -18.99 -19.88
CA PRO A 166 -10.62 -17.85 -19.72
C PRO A 166 -10.53 -16.87 -20.89
N GLN A 167 -11.55 -16.02 -21.02
CA GLN A 167 -11.56 -14.96 -22.02
C GLN A 167 -10.45 -13.94 -21.75
N LYS A 168 -9.94 -13.33 -22.82
CA LYS A 168 -8.96 -12.24 -22.74
C LYS A 168 -9.64 -10.99 -22.16
N GLY A 169 -8.98 -10.33 -21.22
CA GLY A 169 -9.42 -9.05 -20.68
C GLY A 169 -8.34 -8.37 -19.86
N SER A 170 -8.74 -7.52 -18.93
CA SER A 170 -7.85 -6.60 -18.22
C SER A 170 -7.71 -6.88 -16.73
N VAL A 171 -8.45 -7.85 -16.18
CA VAL A 171 -8.40 -8.19 -14.74
C VAL A 171 -7.28 -9.19 -14.49
N ALA A 172 -6.39 -8.93 -13.54
CA ALA A 172 -5.46 -9.94 -13.05
C ALA A 172 -6.01 -10.56 -11.76
N PHE A 173 -6.20 -11.88 -11.73
CA PHE A 173 -6.69 -12.58 -10.56
C PHE A 173 -5.60 -13.41 -9.90
N ILE A 174 -5.29 -13.11 -8.65
CA ILE A 174 -4.31 -13.84 -7.83
C ILE A 174 -5.06 -14.53 -6.69
N SER A 175 -4.86 -15.83 -6.52
CA SER A 175 -5.52 -16.59 -5.45
C SER A 175 -4.57 -17.56 -4.78
N GLN A 176 -4.64 -17.60 -3.45
CA GLN A 176 -4.00 -18.63 -2.64
C GLN A 176 -4.69 -20.00 -2.81
N SER A 177 -5.99 -20.01 -3.07
CA SER A 177 -6.79 -21.23 -3.27
C SER A 177 -6.96 -21.57 -4.76
N GLY A 178 -6.49 -22.76 -5.16
CA GLY A 178 -6.69 -23.29 -6.50
C GLY A 178 -8.16 -23.61 -6.81
N ALA A 179 -8.92 -24.08 -5.81
CA ALA A 179 -10.35 -24.38 -5.96
C ALA A 179 -11.17 -23.10 -6.24
N MET A 180 -10.82 -22.00 -5.57
CA MET A 180 -11.45 -20.70 -5.85
C MET A 180 -11.19 -20.24 -7.28
N ILE A 181 -9.99 -20.49 -7.82
CA ILE A 181 -9.69 -20.20 -9.23
C ILE A 181 -10.61 -20.99 -10.15
N THR A 182 -10.73 -22.30 -9.97
CA THR A 182 -11.56 -23.12 -10.87
C THR A 182 -13.03 -22.68 -10.85
N SER A 183 -13.57 -22.30 -9.69
CA SER A 183 -14.94 -21.78 -9.58
C SER A 183 -15.09 -20.41 -10.24
N VAL A 184 -14.11 -19.52 -10.06
CA VAL A 184 -14.10 -18.20 -10.71
C VAL A 184 -14.00 -18.32 -12.23
N LEU A 185 -13.17 -19.23 -12.74
CA LEU A 185 -13.03 -19.44 -14.18
C LEU A 185 -14.36 -19.88 -14.80
N ASP A 186 -15.06 -20.81 -14.16
CA ASP A 186 -16.39 -21.27 -14.62
C ASP A 186 -17.43 -20.16 -14.57
N TRP A 187 -17.52 -19.44 -13.45
CA TRP A 187 -18.40 -18.29 -13.26
C TRP A 187 -18.15 -17.18 -14.28
N SER A 188 -16.88 -16.88 -14.59
CA SER A 188 -16.48 -15.77 -15.47
C SER A 188 -17.04 -15.89 -16.89
N VAL A 189 -17.30 -17.11 -17.36
CA VAL A 189 -17.89 -17.37 -18.67
C VAL A 189 -19.31 -16.79 -18.74
N SER A 190 -20.09 -16.97 -17.67
CA SER A 190 -21.47 -16.45 -17.60
C SER A 190 -21.52 -14.92 -17.51
N GLN A 191 -20.56 -14.33 -16.80
CA GLN A 191 -20.51 -12.88 -16.54
C GLN A 191 -19.66 -12.10 -17.57
N LYS A 192 -19.07 -12.79 -18.56
CA LYS A 192 -18.19 -12.21 -19.59
C LYS A 192 -17.01 -11.41 -19.02
N VAL A 193 -16.49 -11.86 -17.88
CA VAL A 193 -15.29 -11.26 -17.27
C VAL A 193 -14.05 -11.83 -17.95
N GLY A 194 -13.22 -10.96 -18.51
CA GLY A 194 -11.96 -11.34 -19.16
C GLY A 194 -10.75 -11.07 -18.27
N PHE A 195 -9.76 -11.96 -18.33
CA PHE A 195 -8.54 -11.87 -17.52
C PHE A 195 -7.30 -11.54 -18.35
N SER A 196 -6.40 -10.75 -17.77
CA SER A 196 -5.03 -10.54 -18.26
C SER A 196 -4.10 -11.66 -17.77
N ALA A 197 -4.26 -12.05 -16.51
CA ALA A 197 -3.56 -13.16 -15.87
C ALA A 197 -4.43 -13.81 -14.77
N VAL A 198 -4.28 -15.12 -14.59
CA VAL A 198 -4.85 -15.88 -13.47
C VAL A 198 -3.72 -16.67 -12.82
N ILE A 199 -3.46 -16.43 -11.55
CA ILE A 199 -2.25 -16.88 -10.85
C ILE A 199 -2.66 -17.60 -9.57
N SER A 200 -2.31 -18.88 -9.47
CA SER A 200 -2.37 -19.62 -8.21
C SER A 200 -1.01 -19.60 -7.53
N ILE A 201 -0.93 -18.97 -6.37
CA ILE A 201 0.34 -18.86 -5.61
C ILE A 201 0.51 -19.97 -4.57
N GLY A 202 -0.57 -20.69 -4.24
CA GLY A 202 -0.56 -21.83 -3.33
C GLY A 202 0.05 -21.49 -1.96
N SER A 203 0.97 -22.32 -1.50
CA SER A 203 1.64 -22.18 -0.20
C SER A 203 2.56 -20.94 -0.10
N MET A 204 2.91 -20.27 -1.20
CA MET A 204 3.83 -19.11 -1.21
C MET A 204 5.19 -19.40 -0.55
N LEU A 205 5.89 -20.44 -1.00
CA LEU A 205 7.22 -20.81 -0.47
C LEU A 205 8.27 -19.71 -0.72
N ASP A 206 8.22 -19.09 -1.89
CA ASP A 206 9.13 -18.03 -2.32
C ASP A 206 8.35 -16.84 -2.88
N MET A 207 7.72 -17.01 -4.04
CA MET A 207 6.93 -15.94 -4.65
C MET A 207 5.55 -15.84 -4.01
N ASP A 208 5.20 -14.63 -3.57
CA ASP A 208 3.95 -14.31 -2.87
C ASP A 208 3.14 -13.24 -3.63
N PHE A 209 2.11 -12.68 -2.97
CA PHE A 209 1.32 -11.57 -3.50
C PHE A 209 2.16 -10.38 -3.94
N SER A 210 3.19 -10.02 -3.17
CA SER A 210 4.02 -8.85 -3.46
C SER A 210 4.76 -8.99 -4.80
N SER A 211 5.27 -10.19 -5.08
CA SER A 211 5.96 -10.50 -6.33
C SER A 211 5.03 -10.38 -7.55
N MET A 212 3.79 -10.87 -7.40
CA MET A 212 2.79 -10.83 -8.48
C MET A 212 2.26 -9.42 -8.72
N ILE A 213 1.89 -8.71 -7.65
CA ILE A 213 1.41 -7.32 -7.73
C ILE A 213 2.47 -6.46 -8.41
N PHE A 214 3.74 -6.64 -8.05
CA PHE A 214 4.81 -5.83 -8.60
C PHE A 214 5.02 -6.02 -10.11
N TYR A 215 4.91 -7.25 -10.62
CA TYR A 215 4.93 -7.50 -12.08
C TYR A 215 3.70 -6.90 -12.77
N LEU A 216 2.51 -7.16 -12.21
CA LEU A 216 1.24 -6.75 -12.80
C LEU A 216 1.01 -5.23 -12.72
N ALA A 217 1.64 -4.54 -11.78
CA ALA A 217 1.64 -3.08 -11.69
C ALA A 217 2.17 -2.43 -12.97
N LYS A 218 3.15 -3.07 -13.62
CA LYS A 218 3.80 -2.58 -14.84
C LYS A 218 3.21 -3.17 -16.12
N ASP A 219 2.44 -4.26 -16.04
CA ASP A 219 1.83 -4.89 -17.22
C ASP A 219 0.76 -3.98 -17.86
N PRO A 220 0.95 -3.48 -19.10
CA PRO A 220 -0.04 -2.61 -19.75
C PRO A 220 -1.40 -3.29 -19.98
N ALA A 221 -1.44 -4.62 -20.08
CA ALA A 221 -2.66 -5.39 -20.28
C ALA A 221 -3.52 -5.44 -19.00
N THR A 222 -2.91 -5.43 -17.82
CA THR A 222 -3.62 -5.41 -16.54
C THR A 222 -4.09 -4.00 -16.19
N LYS A 223 -5.40 -3.83 -15.96
CA LYS A 223 -6.01 -2.59 -15.47
C LYS A 223 -6.47 -2.66 -14.01
N SER A 224 -6.82 -3.85 -13.51
CA SER A 224 -7.19 -4.08 -12.12
C SER A 224 -6.57 -5.36 -11.60
N ILE A 225 -6.21 -5.38 -10.32
CA ILE A 225 -5.64 -6.53 -9.64
C ILE A 225 -6.61 -6.99 -8.56
N VAL A 226 -6.90 -8.27 -8.57
CA VAL A 226 -7.94 -8.88 -7.76
C VAL A 226 -7.33 -10.03 -6.97
N LEU A 227 -7.56 -10.06 -5.66
CA LEU A 227 -6.87 -10.95 -4.73
C LEU A 227 -7.86 -11.79 -3.92
N TYR A 228 -7.68 -13.11 -3.91
CA TYR A 228 -8.23 -13.98 -2.87
C TYR A 228 -7.12 -14.38 -1.90
N MET A 229 -7.24 -13.91 -0.66
CA MET A 229 -6.19 -14.01 0.36
C MET A 229 -6.69 -14.81 1.58
N GLU A 230 -5.94 -15.83 1.99
CA GLU A 230 -6.15 -16.53 3.27
C GLU A 230 -5.14 -16.05 4.30
N SER A 231 -3.88 -15.88 3.88
CA SER A 231 -2.79 -15.26 4.65
C SER A 231 -2.00 -14.27 3.78
N ILE A 232 -1.39 -13.26 4.41
CA ILE A 232 -0.69 -12.17 3.70
C ILE A 232 0.72 -12.58 3.22
N GLY A 233 1.36 -13.56 3.88
CA GLY A 233 2.77 -13.86 3.67
C GLY A 233 3.66 -12.77 4.27
N ASN A 234 4.55 -12.17 3.47
CA ASN A 234 5.39 -11.06 3.92
C ASN A 234 4.60 -9.74 3.87
N ALA A 235 4.05 -9.32 5.02
CA ALA A 235 3.15 -8.17 5.10
C ALA A 235 3.80 -6.85 4.65
N ARG A 236 5.05 -6.59 5.04
CA ARG A 236 5.80 -5.39 4.63
C ARG A 236 6.01 -5.34 3.11
N SER A 237 6.42 -6.46 2.51
CA SER A 237 6.60 -6.56 1.06
C SER A 237 5.28 -6.40 0.31
N PHE A 238 4.18 -6.96 0.85
CA PHE A 238 2.84 -6.78 0.32
C PHE A 238 2.41 -5.31 0.33
N LEU A 239 2.48 -4.64 1.50
CA LEU A 239 2.07 -3.23 1.61
C LEU A 239 2.90 -2.33 0.70
N SER A 240 4.20 -2.60 0.62
CA SER A 240 5.11 -1.90 -0.27
C SER A 240 4.67 -2.03 -1.75
N ALA A 241 4.49 -3.27 -2.23
CA ALA A 241 4.04 -3.52 -3.61
C ALA A 241 2.64 -2.95 -3.89
N ALA A 242 1.72 -3.09 -2.93
CA ALA A 242 0.35 -2.65 -3.05
C ALA A 242 0.23 -1.12 -3.13
N ARG A 243 0.97 -0.38 -2.29
CA ARG A 243 1.00 1.10 -2.31
C ARG A 243 1.47 1.64 -3.65
N GLU A 244 2.54 1.06 -4.19
CA GLU A 244 3.08 1.46 -5.50
C GLU A 244 2.08 1.17 -6.64
N ALA A 245 1.45 -0.01 -6.63
CA ALA A 245 0.49 -0.41 -7.66
C ALA A 245 -0.82 0.38 -7.57
N ALA A 246 -1.33 0.61 -6.36
CA ALA A 246 -2.59 1.31 -6.08
C ALA A 246 -2.60 2.74 -6.64
N LEU A 247 -1.45 3.38 -6.82
CA LEU A 247 -1.33 4.70 -7.48
C LEU A 247 -1.91 4.73 -8.89
N THR A 248 -1.94 3.59 -9.59
CA THR A 248 -2.35 3.54 -11.00
C THR A 248 -3.34 2.44 -11.33
N LYS A 249 -3.42 1.41 -10.50
CA LYS A 249 -4.31 0.26 -10.73
C LYS A 249 -5.01 -0.09 -9.43
N PRO A 250 -6.35 -0.22 -9.44
CA PRO A 250 -7.06 -0.68 -8.25
C PRO A 250 -6.63 -2.09 -7.87
N ILE A 251 -6.48 -2.28 -6.56
CA ILE A 251 -6.26 -3.58 -5.93
C ILE A 251 -7.46 -3.88 -5.06
N ILE A 252 -8.15 -4.98 -5.36
CA ILE A 252 -9.35 -5.41 -4.65
C ILE A 252 -9.05 -6.75 -3.98
N VAL A 253 -9.31 -6.86 -2.69
CA VAL A 253 -9.03 -8.08 -1.91
C VAL A 253 -10.28 -8.61 -1.24
N ILE A 254 -10.49 -9.92 -1.36
CA ILE A 254 -11.34 -10.68 -0.45
C ILE A 254 -10.44 -11.47 0.50
N LYS A 255 -10.62 -11.24 1.81
CA LYS A 255 -9.83 -11.88 2.87
C LYS A 255 -10.67 -12.92 3.60
N GLY A 256 -10.33 -14.19 3.42
CA GLY A 256 -10.88 -15.30 4.22
C GLY A 256 -10.38 -15.26 5.67
N GLY A 257 -11.06 -15.94 6.60
CA GLY A 257 -10.59 -16.05 7.98
C GLY A 257 -10.81 -14.82 8.87
N ARG A 258 -11.93 -14.11 8.70
CA ARG A 258 -12.23 -12.83 9.41
C ARG A 258 -12.56 -13.01 10.89
N THR A 259 -13.18 -14.12 11.24
CA THR A 259 -13.59 -14.44 12.61
C THR A 259 -12.58 -15.37 13.24
N ASP A 260 -12.47 -15.41 14.56
CA ASP A 260 -11.54 -16.32 15.26
C ASP A 260 -11.73 -17.79 14.83
N ALA A 261 -12.97 -18.21 14.60
CA ALA A 261 -13.28 -19.54 14.11
C ALA A 261 -12.76 -19.77 12.68
N ALA A 262 -12.99 -18.83 11.77
CA ALA A 262 -12.53 -18.92 10.40
C ALA A 262 -11.00 -18.76 10.28
N ALA A 263 -10.40 -17.92 11.12
CA ALA A 263 -8.95 -17.72 11.22
C ALA A 263 -8.27 -19.03 11.67
N LYS A 264 -8.81 -19.71 12.69
CA LYS A 264 -8.33 -21.04 13.12
C LYS A 264 -8.45 -22.08 12.00
N ALA A 265 -9.56 -22.09 11.25
CA ALA A 265 -9.73 -23.00 10.12
C ALA A 265 -8.71 -22.72 8.99
N ALA A 266 -8.50 -21.45 8.65
CA ALA A 266 -7.51 -21.04 7.64
C ALA A 266 -6.07 -21.32 8.10
N ALA A 267 -5.76 -21.14 9.38
CA ALA A 267 -4.45 -21.46 9.94
C ALA A 267 -4.15 -22.96 9.85
N SER A 268 -5.12 -23.83 10.18
CA SER A 268 -4.98 -25.28 10.01
C SER A 268 -4.86 -25.70 8.54
N HIS A 269 -5.46 -24.94 7.63
CA HIS A 269 -5.41 -25.21 6.18
C HIS A 269 -4.10 -24.74 5.52
N THR A 270 -3.53 -23.62 5.98
CA THR A 270 -2.34 -22.98 5.38
C THR A 270 -1.04 -23.22 6.14
N GLY A 271 -1.12 -23.68 7.39
CA GLY A 271 0.01 -23.81 8.31
C GLY A 271 0.64 -22.47 8.71
N SER A 272 -0.09 -21.34 8.64
CA SER A 272 0.46 -19.99 8.88
C SER A 272 -0.18 -19.27 10.08
N LEU A 273 0.62 -18.44 10.76
CA LEU A 273 0.18 -17.60 11.89
C LEU A 273 -0.78 -16.51 11.39
N THR A 274 -1.89 -16.27 12.10
CA THR A 274 -2.87 -15.23 11.78
C THR A 274 -2.75 -14.04 12.73
N GLY A 275 -2.55 -12.82 12.19
CA GLY A 275 -2.62 -11.56 12.93
C GLY A 275 -4.06 -11.07 13.15
N SER A 276 -4.22 -9.87 13.70
CA SER A 276 -5.53 -9.27 13.94
C SER A 276 -6.22 -8.82 12.64
N ASP A 277 -7.50 -9.17 12.46
CA ASP A 277 -8.27 -8.75 11.27
C ASP A 277 -8.44 -7.24 11.20
N ALA A 278 -8.60 -6.57 12.35
CA ALA A 278 -8.72 -5.12 12.42
C ALA A 278 -7.41 -4.40 12.03
N VAL A 279 -6.27 -4.96 12.44
CA VAL A 279 -4.95 -4.45 12.03
C VAL A 279 -4.75 -4.64 10.54
N LEU A 280 -5.14 -5.80 9.99
CA LEU A 280 -5.03 -6.06 8.56
C LEU A 280 -5.95 -5.15 7.73
N ASP A 281 -7.16 -4.85 8.22
CA ASP A 281 -8.07 -3.89 7.59
C ASP A 281 -7.46 -2.48 7.52
N ALA A 282 -6.88 -2.01 8.63
CA ALA A 282 -6.14 -0.76 8.68
C ALA A 282 -4.95 -0.75 7.70
N ALA A 283 -4.26 -1.88 7.57
CA ALA A 283 -3.17 -2.06 6.62
C ALA A 283 -3.63 -1.96 5.16
N PHE A 284 -4.75 -2.58 4.80
CA PHE A 284 -5.32 -2.46 3.45
C PHE A 284 -5.72 -1.03 3.11
N LYS A 285 -6.43 -0.34 4.00
CA LYS A 285 -6.78 1.08 3.83
C LYS A 285 -5.52 1.92 3.63
N ARG A 286 -4.50 1.68 4.46
CA ARG A 286 -3.20 2.38 4.39
C ARG A 286 -2.44 2.07 3.10
N ALA A 287 -2.65 0.92 2.48
CA ALA A 287 -2.04 0.56 1.20
C ALA A 287 -2.85 1.01 -0.03
N GLY A 288 -4.05 1.59 0.16
CA GLY A 288 -4.96 1.89 -0.96
C GLY A 288 -5.62 0.63 -1.54
N VAL A 289 -5.60 -0.49 -0.81
CA VAL A 289 -6.25 -1.74 -1.18
C VAL A 289 -7.70 -1.70 -0.74
N LEU A 290 -8.62 -1.94 -1.66
CA LEU A 290 -10.04 -2.05 -1.35
C LEU A 290 -10.35 -3.46 -0.87
N ARG A 291 -10.81 -3.58 0.38
CA ARG A 291 -11.33 -4.84 0.91
C ARG A 291 -12.82 -4.96 0.61
N VAL A 292 -13.23 -6.09 0.07
CA VAL A 292 -14.64 -6.44 -0.17
C VAL A 292 -15.05 -7.69 0.61
N GLU A 293 -16.35 -7.92 0.71
CA GLU A 293 -16.90 -8.99 1.56
C GLU A 293 -17.20 -10.26 0.79
N ASN A 294 -17.76 -10.13 -0.41
CA ASN A 294 -18.20 -11.26 -1.22
C ASN A 294 -17.41 -11.36 -2.52
N MET A 295 -17.45 -12.55 -3.13
CA MET A 295 -16.81 -12.79 -4.41
C MET A 295 -17.48 -12.01 -5.55
N SER A 296 -18.79 -11.78 -5.49
CA SER A 296 -19.52 -10.92 -6.43
C SER A 296 -18.97 -9.50 -6.40
N ASP A 297 -18.87 -8.91 -5.21
CA ASP A 297 -18.42 -7.53 -4.97
C ASP A 297 -17.04 -7.30 -5.59
N LEU A 298 -16.17 -8.31 -5.54
CA LEU A 298 -14.81 -8.26 -6.04
C LEU A 298 -14.76 -8.05 -7.57
N PHE A 299 -15.62 -8.72 -8.33
CA PHE A 299 -15.68 -8.55 -9.78
C PHE A 299 -16.54 -7.36 -10.20
N GLU A 300 -17.61 -7.07 -9.46
CA GLU A 300 -18.42 -5.87 -9.64
C GLU A 300 -17.55 -4.61 -9.50
N MET A 301 -16.70 -4.57 -8.47
CA MET A 301 -15.72 -3.49 -8.28
C MET A 301 -14.70 -3.41 -9.41
N ALA A 302 -14.17 -4.55 -9.89
CA ALA A 302 -13.26 -4.55 -11.02
C ALA A 302 -13.91 -4.02 -12.31
N ASP A 303 -15.19 -4.34 -12.53
CA ASP A 303 -15.96 -3.89 -13.69
C ASP A 303 -16.30 -2.40 -13.61
N VAL A 304 -16.88 -1.92 -12.50
CA VAL A 304 -17.27 -0.50 -12.37
C VAL A 304 -16.08 0.44 -12.45
N LEU A 305 -14.94 0.09 -11.84
CA LEU A 305 -13.72 0.92 -11.88
C LEU A 305 -13.13 1.03 -13.28
N SER A 306 -13.48 0.11 -14.19
CA SER A 306 -13.05 0.16 -15.60
C SER A 306 -13.97 1.02 -16.48
N LYS A 307 -15.20 1.27 -16.03
CA LYS A 307 -16.27 1.89 -16.82
C LYS A 307 -16.66 3.29 -16.34
N GLN A 308 -16.60 3.54 -15.04
CA GLN A 308 -17.13 4.73 -14.38
C GLN A 308 -16.05 5.52 -13.63
N PRO A 309 -16.18 6.86 -13.54
CA PRO A 309 -15.33 7.67 -12.67
C PRO A 309 -15.65 7.40 -11.19
N LEU A 310 -14.76 7.79 -10.29
CA LEU A 310 -14.97 7.65 -8.85
C LEU A 310 -15.85 8.81 -8.30
N PRO A 311 -16.68 8.55 -7.26
CA PRO A 311 -17.56 9.57 -6.68
C PRO A 311 -16.84 10.48 -5.68
N ASN A 312 -16.85 11.79 -5.94
CA ASN A 312 -16.17 12.79 -5.09
C ASN A 312 -16.65 12.83 -3.63
N GLY A 313 -17.81 12.25 -3.33
CA GLY A 313 -18.37 12.13 -2.00
C GLY A 313 -19.29 10.91 -1.91
N ASN A 314 -20.02 10.79 -0.81
CA ASN A 314 -20.89 9.65 -0.52
C ASN A 314 -22.38 9.96 -0.75
N ARG A 315 -22.71 11.04 -1.47
CA ARG A 315 -24.10 11.48 -1.72
C ARG A 315 -24.64 10.93 -3.03
N LEU A 316 -25.58 9.99 -2.97
CA LEU A 316 -26.19 9.35 -4.14
C LEU A 316 -27.56 9.95 -4.45
N ALA A 317 -27.81 10.27 -5.72
CA ALA A 317 -29.15 10.55 -6.22
C ALA A 317 -29.75 9.29 -6.84
N ILE A 318 -30.96 8.92 -6.39
CA ILE A 318 -31.65 7.72 -6.87
C ILE A 318 -32.83 8.14 -7.72
N LEU A 319 -32.91 7.62 -8.95
CA LEU A 319 -34.02 7.78 -9.88
C LEU A 319 -34.73 6.42 -10.02
N THR A 320 -36.04 6.36 -9.81
CA THR A 320 -36.79 5.09 -9.83
C THR A 320 -38.20 5.26 -10.41
N ASN A 321 -38.75 4.25 -11.08
CA ASN A 321 -40.19 4.19 -11.41
C ASN A 321 -41.04 3.44 -10.38
N ALA A 322 -40.42 3.00 -9.28
CA ALA A 322 -41.09 2.24 -8.23
C ALA A 322 -40.52 2.57 -6.85
N GLY A 323 -41.40 2.98 -5.93
CA GLY A 323 -41.02 3.33 -4.57
C GLY A 323 -40.38 2.18 -3.77
N GLY A 324 -40.88 0.94 -3.89
CA GLY A 324 -40.36 -0.22 -3.14
C GLY A 324 -38.86 -0.46 -3.33
N PRO A 325 -38.38 -0.65 -4.57
CA PRO A 325 -36.96 -0.68 -4.89
C PRO A 325 -36.16 0.54 -4.42
N GLY A 326 -36.75 1.73 -4.48
CA GLY A 326 -36.14 2.96 -3.99
C GLY A 326 -35.83 2.89 -2.48
N VAL A 327 -36.78 2.39 -1.68
CA VAL A 327 -36.59 2.19 -0.22
C VAL A 327 -35.47 1.18 0.07
N LEU A 328 -35.43 0.05 -0.63
CA LEU A 328 -34.36 -0.94 -0.46
C LEU A 328 -32.97 -0.34 -0.79
N ALA A 329 -32.91 0.50 -1.83
CA ALA A 329 -31.68 1.20 -2.17
C ALA A 329 -31.27 2.19 -1.07
N CYS A 330 -32.20 2.93 -0.47
CA CYS A 330 -31.93 3.84 0.65
C CYS A 330 -31.35 3.11 1.86
N ASP A 331 -31.95 1.98 2.25
CA ASP A 331 -31.49 1.17 3.38
C ASP A 331 -30.07 0.65 3.12
N ALA A 332 -29.82 0.08 1.95
CA ALA A 332 -28.50 -0.44 1.58
C ALA A 332 -27.43 0.66 1.49
N LEU A 333 -27.79 1.84 0.97
CA LEU A 333 -26.90 2.99 0.90
C LEU A 333 -26.47 3.42 2.31
N ALA A 334 -27.42 3.58 3.22
CA ALA A 334 -27.18 4.03 4.59
C ALA A 334 -26.40 3.00 5.43
N GLN A 335 -26.71 1.71 5.29
CA GLN A 335 -26.02 0.63 6.03
C GLN A 335 -24.51 0.57 5.74
N HIS A 336 -24.10 0.99 4.55
CA HIS A 336 -22.72 0.95 4.09
C HIS A 336 -22.05 2.34 4.05
N GLY A 337 -22.62 3.35 4.74
CA GLY A 337 -21.98 4.65 5.00
C GLY A 337 -22.25 5.74 3.95
N GLY A 338 -23.08 5.46 2.96
CA GLY A 338 -23.57 6.45 2.00
C GLY A 338 -24.75 7.25 2.52
N SER A 339 -25.06 8.36 1.87
CA SER A 339 -26.23 9.19 2.17
C SER A 339 -26.96 9.61 0.90
N LEU A 340 -28.25 9.90 1.00
CA LEU A 340 -29.00 10.49 -0.10
C LEU A 340 -28.54 11.93 -0.34
N ALA A 341 -28.39 12.31 -1.61
CA ALA A 341 -28.16 13.70 -1.97
C ALA A 341 -29.39 14.57 -1.64
N GLU A 342 -29.15 15.73 -1.04
CA GLU A 342 -30.16 16.77 -0.86
C GLU A 342 -30.26 17.61 -2.15
N LEU A 343 -31.35 17.42 -2.90
CA LEU A 343 -31.56 18.11 -4.17
C LEU A 343 -31.75 19.62 -3.95
N SER A 344 -31.11 20.43 -4.79
CA SER A 344 -31.27 21.87 -4.75
C SER A 344 -32.69 22.31 -5.13
N GLY A 345 -33.12 23.48 -4.66
CA GLY A 345 -34.40 24.06 -5.05
C GLY A 345 -34.54 24.28 -6.57
N GLU A 346 -33.43 24.58 -7.25
CA GLU A 346 -33.38 24.73 -8.71
C GLU A 346 -33.63 23.39 -9.42
N THR A 347 -33.00 22.31 -8.94
CA THR A 347 -33.20 20.95 -9.46
C THR A 347 -34.65 20.50 -9.29
N ILE A 348 -35.24 20.72 -8.11
CA ILE A 348 -36.65 20.38 -7.85
C ILE A 348 -37.59 21.18 -8.78
N ALA A 349 -37.32 22.47 -8.97
CA ALA A 349 -38.13 23.32 -9.86
C ALA A 349 -38.04 22.87 -11.32
N ALA A 350 -36.88 22.42 -11.79
CA ALA A 350 -36.70 21.88 -13.13
C ALA A 350 -37.39 20.51 -13.31
N LEU A 351 -37.29 19.63 -12.32
CA LEU A 351 -38.00 18.33 -12.32
C LEU A 351 -39.52 18.52 -12.38
N ASN A 352 -40.06 19.51 -11.66
CA ASN A 352 -41.50 19.85 -11.69
C ASN A 352 -42.03 20.25 -13.07
N GLN A 353 -41.17 20.67 -14.01
CA GLN A 353 -41.59 21.04 -15.36
C GLN A 353 -41.69 19.83 -16.30
N VAL A 354 -40.98 18.74 -16.00
CA VAL A 354 -40.88 17.56 -16.89
C VAL A 354 -41.56 16.32 -16.33
N LEU A 355 -41.78 16.26 -15.00
CA LEU A 355 -42.42 15.13 -14.33
C LEU A 355 -43.89 15.40 -13.98
N PRO A 356 -44.73 14.35 -13.89
CA PRO A 356 -46.10 14.47 -13.41
C PRO A 356 -46.15 15.05 -11.99
N PRO A 357 -47.18 15.84 -11.61
CA PRO A 357 -47.26 16.48 -10.29
C PRO A 357 -47.17 15.52 -9.09
N ALA A 358 -47.45 14.24 -9.28
CA ALA A 358 -47.47 13.21 -8.25
C ALA A 358 -46.12 12.52 -7.99
N TRP A 359 -45.03 12.94 -8.65
CA TRP A 359 -43.68 12.43 -8.33
C TRP A 359 -43.29 12.74 -6.87
N SER A 360 -42.23 12.11 -6.34
CA SER A 360 -41.92 12.16 -4.90
C SER A 360 -41.50 13.53 -4.33
N HIS A 361 -41.14 14.51 -5.16
CA HIS A 361 -40.59 15.83 -4.76
C HIS A 361 -39.35 15.75 -3.86
N GLY A 362 -38.56 14.68 -3.98
CA GLY A 362 -37.37 14.45 -3.16
C GLY A 362 -36.44 13.39 -3.74
N ASN A 363 -35.53 12.89 -2.91
CA ASN A 363 -34.63 11.78 -3.23
C ASN A 363 -34.97 10.60 -2.31
N PRO A 364 -35.34 9.40 -2.82
CA PRO A 364 -35.40 9.00 -4.23
C PRO A 364 -36.41 9.78 -5.08
N ILE A 365 -36.03 10.03 -6.34
CA ILE A 365 -36.86 10.66 -7.38
C ILE A 365 -37.73 9.55 -7.98
N ASP A 366 -38.97 9.43 -7.49
CA ASP A 366 -39.93 8.46 -8.00
C ASP A 366 -40.70 9.07 -9.18
N VAL A 367 -40.37 8.65 -10.40
CA VAL A 367 -40.98 9.13 -11.66
C VAL A 367 -42.28 8.40 -12.00
N LEU A 368 -42.80 7.59 -11.08
CA LEU A 368 -44.01 6.79 -11.20
C LEU A 368 -43.88 5.65 -12.21
N GLY A 369 -44.83 4.71 -12.12
CA GLY A 369 -44.75 3.44 -12.82
C GLY A 369 -44.93 3.50 -14.34
N ASP A 370 -45.66 4.50 -14.83
CA ASP A 370 -45.89 4.77 -16.24
C ASP A 370 -44.81 5.65 -16.88
N ALA A 371 -43.66 5.81 -16.23
CA ALA A 371 -42.55 6.62 -16.71
C ALA A 371 -42.07 6.18 -18.11
N SER A 372 -42.01 7.16 -19.03
CA SER A 372 -41.47 6.97 -20.38
C SER A 372 -39.94 7.04 -20.38
N ALA A 373 -39.31 6.52 -21.45
CA ALA A 373 -37.86 6.68 -21.66
C ALA A 373 -37.42 8.15 -21.66
N LYS A 374 -38.29 9.07 -22.10
CA LYS A 374 -38.05 10.51 -22.03
C LYS A 374 -38.02 11.03 -20.59
N HIS A 375 -38.94 10.59 -19.73
CA HIS A 375 -38.91 10.99 -18.31
C HIS A 375 -37.60 10.56 -17.64
N TYR A 376 -37.14 9.33 -17.88
CA TYR A 376 -35.85 8.86 -17.36
C TYR A 376 -34.67 9.73 -17.82
N ALA A 377 -34.58 10.00 -19.12
CA ALA A 377 -33.48 10.79 -19.71
C ALA A 377 -33.49 12.24 -19.21
N ASP A 378 -34.65 12.91 -19.25
CA ASP A 378 -34.79 14.30 -18.82
C ASP A 378 -34.49 14.45 -17.32
N SER A 379 -34.99 13.53 -16.48
CA SER A 379 -34.71 13.56 -15.03
C SER A 379 -33.24 13.34 -14.71
N LEU A 380 -32.59 12.35 -15.33
CA LEU A 380 -31.16 12.13 -15.11
C LEU A 380 -30.34 13.34 -15.56
N GLU A 381 -30.67 13.97 -16.69
CA GLU A 381 -29.97 15.14 -17.19
C GLU A 381 -30.09 16.37 -16.27
N ILE A 382 -31.27 16.58 -15.67
CA ILE A 382 -31.49 17.67 -14.71
C ILE A 382 -30.66 17.42 -13.44
N VAL A 383 -30.78 16.22 -12.87
CA VAL A 383 -30.15 15.85 -11.58
C VAL A 383 -28.63 15.74 -11.73
N ALA A 384 -28.15 15.37 -12.92
CA ALA A 384 -26.74 15.38 -13.28
C ALA A 384 -26.02 16.69 -12.98
N ARG A 385 -26.73 17.81 -13.19
CA ARG A 385 -26.21 19.18 -13.04
C ARG A 385 -26.23 19.66 -11.59
N ASP A 386 -26.85 18.91 -10.68
CA ASP A 386 -26.93 19.30 -9.27
C ASP A 386 -25.56 19.13 -8.58
N PRO A 387 -24.98 20.19 -7.99
CA PRO A 387 -23.69 20.13 -7.30
C PRO A 387 -23.73 19.30 -6.01
N ASN A 388 -24.91 19.00 -5.47
CA ASN A 388 -25.07 18.19 -4.25
C ASN A 388 -25.04 16.68 -4.50
N CYS A 389 -24.99 16.25 -5.77
CA CYS A 389 -24.96 14.84 -6.14
C CYS A 389 -23.54 14.40 -6.50
N ASP A 390 -23.04 13.34 -5.86
CA ASP A 390 -21.71 12.76 -6.12
C ASP A 390 -21.76 11.52 -7.02
N GLY A 391 -22.97 10.98 -7.27
CA GLY A 391 -23.25 9.92 -8.24
C GLY A 391 -24.73 9.66 -8.40
N PHE A 392 -25.08 8.78 -9.33
CA PHE A 392 -26.47 8.49 -9.72
C PHE A 392 -26.75 6.99 -9.75
N LEU A 393 -27.90 6.57 -9.23
CA LEU A 393 -28.44 5.22 -9.40
C LEU A 393 -29.80 5.31 -10.09
N VAL A 394 -29.93 4.69 -11.26
CA VAL A 394 -31.19 4.58 -11.99
C VAL A 394 -31.76 3.18 -11.79
N ILE A 395 -32.98 3.09 -11.26
CA ILE A 395 -33.69 1.84 -10.97
C ILE A 395 -34.88 1.73 -11.91
N LEU A 396 -35.02 0.57 -12.56
CA LEU A 396 -36.16 0.26 -13.40
C LEU A 396 -36.74 -1.11 -13.00
N THR A 397 -38.04 -1.13 -12.76
CA THR A 397 -38.86 -2.35 -12.70
C THR A 397 -39.75 -2.46 -13.94
N PRO A 398 -39.93 -3.66 -14.52
CA PRO A 398 -40.79 -3.83 -15.68
C PRO A 398 -42.26 -3.66 -15.26
N GLN A 399 -42.95 -2.75 -15.94
CA GLN A 399 -44.40 -2.58 -15.84
C GLN A 399 -45.01 -2.66 -17.23
N ALA A 400 -46.32 -2.90 -17.34
CA ALA A 400 -46.98 -3.10 -18.63
C ALA A 400 -46.79 -1.92 -19.62
N MET A 401 -46.60 -0.70 -19.10
CA MET A 401 -46.43 0.53 -19.89
C MET A 401 -44.96 0.97 -20.02
N THR A 402 -44.03 0.33 -19.30
CA THR A 402 -42.61 0.67 -19.34
C THR A 402 -41.92 -0.12 -20.45
N ALA A 403 -41.08 0.53 -21.24
CA ALA A 403 -40.22 -0.12 -22.24
C ALA A 403 -38.76 -0.17 -21.73
N PRO A 404 -38.30 -1.27 -21.09
CA PRO A 404 -36.99 -1.32 -20.43
C PRO A 404 -35.82 -1.08 -21.37
N THR A 405 -35.91 -1.55 -22.61
CA THR A 405 -34.88 -1.38 -23.65
C THR A 405 -34.81 0.05 -24.16
N GLU A 406 -35.96 0.67 -24.44
CA GLU A 406 -36.00 2.07 -24.89
C GLU A 406 -35.48 3.02 -23.81
N CYS A 407 -35.79 2.76 -22.54
CA CYS A 407 -35.24 3.51 -21.42
C CYS A 407 -33.71 3.37 -21.36
N ALA A 408 -33.18 2.15 -21.52
CA ALA A 408 -31.75 1.90 -21.57
C ALA A 408 -31.04 2.62 -22.74
N GLU A 409 -31.64 2.58 -23.94
CA GLU A 409 -31.12 3.29 -25.12
C GLU A 409 -31.10 4.80 -24.89
N ALA A 410 -32.16 5.37 -24.30
CA ALA A 410 -32.21 6.79 -23.96
C ALA A 410 -31.11 7.18 -22.96
N LEU A 411 -30.83 6.31 -21.98
CA LEU A 411 -29.85 6.54 -20.92
C LEU A 411 -28.39 6.32 -21.36
N SER A 412 -28.15 5.51 -22.40
CA SER A 412 -26.80 5.16 -22.88
C SER A 412 -25.89 6.37 -23.16
N ARG A 413 -26.47 7.49 -23.62
CA ARG A 413 -25.76 8.75 -23.87
C ARG A 413 -25.18 9.40 -22.62
N TYR A 414 -25.71 9.06 -21.44
CA TYR A 414 -25.28 9.55 -20.14
C TYR A 414 -24.31 8.59 -19.44
N ALA A 415 -23.68 7.67 -20.16
CA ALA A 415 -22.68 6.78 -19.57
C ALA A 415 -21.49 7.52 -18.91
N LYS A 416 -21.25 8.78 -19.32
CA LYS A 416 -20.24 9.66 -18.72
C LYS A 416 -20.86 11.04 -18.48
N ILE A 417 -21.17 11.34 -17.21
CA ILE A 417 -21.71 12.63 -16.78
C ILE A 417 -20.64 13.35 -15.96
N GLN A 418 -20.03 14.43 -16.47
CA GLN A 418 -19.20 15.39 -15.70
C GLN A 418 -18.30 14.79 -14.59
N GLY A 419 -17.68 13.63 -14.81
CA GLY A 419 -16.82 12.97 -13.81
C GLY A 419 -17.54 12.32 -12.62
N LYS A 420 -18.87 12.17 -12.64
CA LYS A 420 -19.69 11.50 -11.62
C LYS A 420 -20.15 10.12 -12.12
N PRO A 421 -20.14 9.07 -11.28
CA PRO A 421 -20.58 7.73 -11.68
C PRO A 421 -22.08 7.63 -11.89
N VAL A 422 -22.48 6.85 -12.89
CA VAL A 422 -23.86 6.43 -13.14
C VAL A 422 -23.92 4.91 -13.05
N LEU A 423 -24.77 4.42 -12.14
CA LEU A 423 -25.07 3.01 -11.95
C LEU A 423 -26.54 2.75 -12.30
N ALA A 424 -26.84 1.52 -12.69
CA ALA A 424 -28.19 1.11 -13.06
C ALA A 424 -28.63 -0.16 -12.33
N SER A 425 -29.92 -0.29 -12.03
CA SER A 425 -30.54 -1.50 -11.51
C SER A 425 -31.77 -1.86 -12.36
N TRP A 426 -31.62 -2.85 -13.24
CA TRP A 426 -32.71 -3.35 -14.11
C TRP A 426 -33.26 -4.61 -13.47
N MET A 427 -34.26 -4.43 -12.60
CA MET A 427 -34.80 -5.49 -11.77
C MET A 427 -35.80 -6.34 -12.54
N GLY A 428 -35.43 -7.56 -12.91
CA GLY A 428 -36.31 -8.48 -13.63
C GLY A 428 -35.54 -9.62 -14.29
N GLY A 429 -36.21 -10.34 -15.18
CA GLY A 429 -35.64 -11.46 -15.93
C GLY A 429 -35.58 -11.17 -17.44
N PRO A 430 -36.22 -11.99 -18.29
CA PRO A 430 -36.13 -11.87 -19.74
C PRO A 430 -36.46 -10.47 -20.31
N ASP A 431 -37.46 -9.78 -19.75
CA ASP A 431 -37.96 -8.51 -20.29
C ASP A 431 -36.98 -7.34 -20.13
N VAL A 432 -36.12 -7.37 -19.10
CA VAL A 432 -35.14 -6.31 -18.82
C VAL A 432 -33.75 -6.62 -19.38
N ALA A 433 -33.48 -7.89 -19.69
CA ALA A 433 -32.16 -8.35 -20.12
C ALA A 433 -31.60 -7.63 -21.37
N PRO A 434 -32.39 -7.33 -22.41
CA PRO A 434 -31.91 -6.55 -23.56
C PRO A 434 -31.49 -5.13 -23.16
N GLY A 435 -32.28 -4.45 -22.33
CA GLY A 435 -31.95 -3.11 -21.83
C GLY A 435 -30.70 -3.11 -20.94
N ALA A 436 -30.57 -4.08 -20.04
CA ALA A 436 -29.36 -4.24 -19.23
C ALA A 436 -28.10 -4.48 -20.09
N LYS A 437 -28.23 -5.19 -21.21
CA LYS A 437 -27.14 -5.36 -22.17
C LYS A 437 -26.76 -4.04 -22.85
N VAL A 438 -27.73 -3.24 -23.29
CA VAL A 438 -27.50 -1.93 -23.90
C VAL A 438 -26.73 -1.01 -22.93
N LEU A 439 -27.14 -0.94 -21.66
CA LEU A 439 -26.46 -0.13 -20.64
C LEU A 439 -25.02 -0.59 -20.42
N ASN A 440 -24.80 -1.90 -20.25
CA ASN A 440 -23.46 -2.45 -20.05
C ASN A 440 -22.53 -2.21 -21.24
N ASP A 441 -23.04 -2.38 -22.47
CA ASP A 441 -22.28 -2.13 -23.70
C ASP A 441 -21.95 -0.63 -23.86
N ALA A 442 -22.80 0.26 -23.33
CA ALA A 442 -22.55 1.71 -23.28
C ALA A 442 -21.58 2.13 -22.15
N GLY A 443 -21.24 1.21 -21.24
CA GLY A 443 -20.36 1.48 -20.10
C GLY A 443 -21.08 1.89 -18.81
N ILE A 444 -22.39 1.67 -18.68
CA ILE A 444 -23.16 1.84 -17.44
C ILE A 444 -23.29 0.47 -16.75
N PRO A 445 -22.59 0.23 -15.61
CA PRO A 445 -22.73 -1.02 -14.86
C PRO A 445 -24.17 -1.21 -14.39
N THR A 446 -24.76 -2.35 -14.74
CA THR A 446 -26.17 -2.64 -14.47
C THR A 446 -26.30 -3.87 -13.59
N TYR A 447 -26.97 -3.70 -12.45
CA TYR A 447 -27.19 -4.73 -11.43
C TYR A 447 -28.61 -5.27 -11.50
N SER A 448 -28.83 -6.49 -11.00
CA SER A 448 -30.16 -7.08 -10.90
C SER A 448 -30.97 -6.54 -9.72
N TYR A 449 -30.28 -6.01 -8.71
CA TYR A 449 -30.90 -5.48 -7.49
C TYR A 449 -30.25 -4.16 -7.06
N PRO A 450 -31.03 -3.21 -6.53
CA PRO A 450 -30.56 -1.85 -6.24
C PRO A 450 -29.63 -1.78 -5.02
N ASP A 451 -29.78 -2.70 -4.06
CA ASP A 451 -28.90 -2.84 -2.90
C ASP A 451 -27.45 -3.16 -3.31
N MET A 452 -27.24 -4.01 -4.32
CA MET A 452 -25.92 -4.30 -4.88
C MET A 452 -25.28 -3.05 -5.51
N ALA A 453 -26.08 -2.24 -6.21
CA ALA A 453 -25.61 -1.00 -6.81
C ALA A 453 -25.21 0.04 -5.74
N CYS A 454 -26.02 0.18 -4.68
CA CYS A 454 -25.70 1.04 -3.54
C CYS A 454 -24.45 0.58 -2.79
N LYS A 455 -24.32 -0.74 -2.56
CA LYS A 455 -23.12 -1.32 -1.95
C LYS A 455 -21.87 -1.01 -2.77
N THR A 456 -21.96 -1.17 -4.10
CA THR A 456 -20.88 -0.85 -5.03
C THR A 456 -20.52 0.63 -5.02
N PHE A 457 -21.50 1.53 -5.02
CA PHE A 457 -21.26 2.98 -4.89
C PHE A 457 -20.47 3.33 -3.62
N ASN A 458 -20.84 2.73 -2.49
CA ASN A 458 -20.13 2.93 -1.23
C ASN A 458 -18.70 2.39 -1.27
N TYR A 459 -18.45 1.26 -1.91
CA TYR A 459 -17.09 0.77 -2.15
C TYR A 459 -16.28 1.68 -3.07
N MET A 460 -16.88 2.27 -4.10
CA MET A 460 -16.21 3.25 -4.96
C MET A 460 -15.80 4.49 -4.15
N HIS A 461 -16.69 5.00 -3.29
CA HIS A 461 -16.39 6.11 -2.41
C HIS A 461 -15.28 5.76 -1.39
N GLN A 462 -15.36 4.59 -0.76
CA GLN A 462 -14.34 4.12 0.17
C GLN A 462 -12.97 4.01 -0.51
N TYR A 463 -12.94 3.47 -1.73
CA TYR A 463 -11.71 3.40 -2.53
C TYR A 463 -11.15 4.79 -2.83
N GLN A 464 -11.99 5.75 -3.26
CA GLN A 464 -11.54 7.12 -3.50
C GLN A 464 -11.03 7.79 -2.22
N SER A 465 -11.72 7.62 -1.09
CA SER A 465 -11.31 8.16 0.20
C SER A 465 -9.96 7.58 0.65
N ASN A 466 -9.75 6.27 0.48
CA ASN A 466 -8.49 5.60 0.79
C ASN A 466 -7.34 6.10 -0.09
N GLN A 467 -7.60 6.40 -1.36
CA GLN A 467 -6.61 7.04 -2.23
C GLN A 467 -6.31 8.46 -1.75
N GLY A 468 -7.33 9.31 -1.58
CA GLY A 468 -7.17 10.72 -1.18
C GLY A 468 -6.32 10.91 0.07
N SER A 469 -6.58 10.15 1.14
CA SER A 469 -5.85 10.36 2.41
C SER A 469 -4.43 9.81 2.45
N ASN A 470 -4.02 9.01 1.46
CA ASN A 470 -2.61 8.68 1.30
C ASN A 470 -1.82 9.83 0.66
N TYR A 471 -2.49 10.77 -0.02
CA TYR A 471 -1.87 11.83 -0.83
C TYR A 471 -2.22 13.26 -0.41
N GLU A 472 -3.18 13.44 0.50
CA GLU A 472 -3.53 14.77 0.97
C GLU A 472 -2.46 15.34 1.91
N ARG A 473 -2.01 16.54 1.55
CA ARG A 473 -1.04 17.37 2.25
C ARG A 473 -1.60 17.83 3.59
N ILE A 474 -0.86 17.61 4.67
CA ILE A 474 -1.02 18.43 5.88
C ILE A 474 0.34 18.95 6.30
N ASP A 475 0.41 20.28 6.42
CA ASP A 475 1.55 21.01 6.96
C ASP A 475 1.68 20.74 8.46
N LEU A 476 2.25 19.60 8.84
CA LEU A 476 2.74 19.40 10.18
C LEU A 476 4.13 20.01 10.29
N LYS A 477 4.19 21.23 10.84
CA LYS A 477 5.44 21.85 11.30
C LYS A 477 5.94 21.12 12.56
N MET A 478 6.42 19.88 12.40
CA MET A 478 7.24 19.27 13.44
C MET A 478 8.64 19.88 13.36
N ASP A 479 9.07 20.46 14.48
CA ASP A 479 10.43 20.96 14.64
C ASP A 479 11.37 19.76 14.78
N LEU A 480 12.03 19.40 13.68
CA LEU A 480 12.89 18.22 13.58
C LEU A 480 14.04 18.24 14.60
N GLU A 481 14.51 19.42 14.99
CA GLU A 481 15.58 19.55 15.98
C GLU A 481 15.09 19.14 17.37
N LYS A 482 13.91 19.63 17.77
CA LYS A 482 13.27 19.23 19.04
C LYS A 482 12.94 17.75 19.12
N VAL A 483 12.47 17.16 18.01
CA VAL A 483 12.21 15.71 17.95
C VAL A 483 13.49 14.93 18.21
N GLN A 484 14.62 15.37 17.67
CA GLN A 484 15.90 14.68 17.83
C GLN A 484 16.45 14.81 19.26
N GLU A 485 16.30 15.97 19.89
CA GLU A 485 16.64 16.19 21.30
C GLU A 485 15.80 15.27 22.22
N GLY A 486 14.47 15.29 22.04
CA GLY A 486 13.55 14.43 22.79
C GLY A 486 13.84 12.94 22.63
N LYS A 487 14.19 12.51 21.42
CA LYS A 487 14.62 11.13 21.13
C LYS A 487 15.89 10.75 21.88
N ALA A 488 16.87 11.64 21.97
CA ALA A 488 18.11 11.38 22.70
C ALA A 488 17.84 11.20 24.21
N GLU A 489 17.01 12.07 24.79
CA GLU A 489 16.59 11.97 26.21
C GLU A 489 15.83 10.68 26.49
N ALA A 490 14.88 10.34 25.62
CA ALA A 490 14.10 9.10 25.71
C ALA A 490 14.99 7.85 25.67
N ARG A 491 15.95 7.78 24.74
CA ARG A 491 16.88 6.64 24.65
C ARG A 491 17.77 6.51 25.88
N GLN A 492 18.22 7.63 26.44
CA GLN A 492 18.97 7.61 27.69
C GLN A 492 18.12 7.03 28.83
N LEU A 493 16.85 7.43 28.95
CA LEU A 493 15.93 6.88 29.93
C LEU A 493 15.74 5.36 29.75
N LEU A 494 15.42 4.91 28.53
CA LEU A 494 15.21 3.49 28.25
C LEU A 494 16.47 2.65 28.50
N SER A 495 17.65 3.18 28.16
CA SER A 495 18.92 2.50 28.41
C SER A 495 19.18 2.26 29.90
N LYS A 496 18.82 3.23 30.77
CA LYS A 496 18.93 3.10 32.23
C LYS A 496 17.99 2.02 32.77
N VAL A 497 16.74 2.00 32.29
CA VAL A 497 15.74 0.99 32.68
C VAL A 497 16.20 -0.40 32.27
N ARG A 498 16.63 -0.59 31.01
CA ARG A 498 17.15 -1.88 30.52
C ARG A 498 18.42 -2.33 31.25
N ALA A 499 19.34 -1.41 31.55
CA ALA A 499 20.55 -1.71 32.31
C ALA A 499 20.25 -2.20 33.75
N SER A 500 19.11 -1.79 34.32
CA SER A 500 18.61 -2.31 35.60
C SER A 500 17.93 -3.69 35.50
N GLY A 501 17.90 -4.30 34.31
CA GLY A 501 17.26 -5.61 34.08
C GLY A 501 15.73 -5.57 34.03
N ARG A 502 15.14 -4.38 33.97
CA ARG A 502 13.68 -4.17 33.94
C ARG A 502 13.16 -4.05 32.51
N SER A 503 11.93 -4.51 32.32
CA SER A 503 11.13 -4.28 31.11
C SER A 503 9.96 -3.32 31.34
N LEU A 504 9.58 -3.03 32.60
CA LEU A 504 8.47 -2.13 32.93
C LEU A 504 9.00 -0.77 33.41
N LEU A 505 8.50 0.30 32.81
CA LEU A 505 8.73 1.67 33.29
C LEU A 505 7.77 1.99 34.44
N THR A 506 8.22 2.78 35.40
CA THR A 506 7.34 3.37 36.42
C THR A 506 6.42 4.44 35.81
N GLU A 507 5.41 4.87 36.57
CA GLU A 507 4.52 5.98 36.19
C GLU A 507 5.31 7.25 35.85
N ALA A 508 6.27 7.60 36.71
CA ALA A 508 7.09 8.79 36.54
C ALA A 508 8.00 8.68 35.29
N GLU A 509 8.63 7.53 35.09
CA GLU A 509 9.44 7.25 33.90
C GLU A 509 8.59 7.32 32.62
N SER A 510 7.40 6.73 32.63
CA SER A 510 6.46 6.72 31.50
C SER A 510 6.02 8.14 31.14
N LYS A 511 5.71 8.99 32.13
CA LYS A 511 5.35 10.40 31.88
C LYS A 511 6.52 11.26 31.40
N LEU A 512 7.73 11.02 31.90
CA LEU A 512 8.94 11.67 31.39
C LEU A 512 9.17 11.33 29.92
N LEU A 513 8.95 10.07 29.54
CA LEU A 513 9.05 9.61 28.15
C LEU A 513 8.05 10.34 27.25
N LEU A 514 6.77 10.41 27.65
CA LEU A 514 5.73 11.13 26.90
C LEU A 514 6.07 12.62 26.77
N LYS A 515 6.55 13.24 27.85
CA LYS A 515 6.96 14.65 27.86
C LYS A 515 8.12 14.94 26.89
N ALA A 516 9.05 14.00 26.71
CA ALA A 516 10.16 14.15 25.76
C ALA A 516 9.69 14.27 24.29
N TYR A 517 8.48 13.79 23.97
CA TYR A 517 7.83 13.95 22.65
C TYR A 517 6.72 15.02 22.67
N ASP A 518 6.75 15.95 23.63
CA ASP A 518 5.74 17.01 23.81
C ASP A 518 4.30 16.48 23.93
N ILE A 519 4.10 15.30 24.52
CA ILE A 519 2.77 14.79 24.87
C ILE A 519 2.42 15.30 26.28
N PRO A 520 1.32 16.07 26.46
CA PRO A 520 0.99 16.66 27.75
C PRO A 520 0.67 15.60 28.81
N VAL A 521 1.32 15.70 29.97
CA VAL A 521 1.15 14.81 31.13
C VAL A 521 0.80 15.61 32.38
N THR A 522 0.08 14.99 33.32
CA THR A 522 -0.11 15.60 34.65
C THR A 522 1.19 15.66 35.43
N ALA A 523 1.31 16.68 36.29
CA ALA A 523 2.41 16.76 37.25
C ALA A 523 2.44 15.51 38.13
N CYS A 524 3.64 14.99 38.35
CA CYS A 524 3.88 13.74 39.05
C CYS A 524 5.07 13.92 39.97
N GLU A 525 4.83 13.91 41.29
CA GLU A 525 5.87 14.00 42.32
C GLU A 525 6.01 12.65 43.01
N LEU A 526 7.22 12.09 43.04
CA LEU A 526 7.51 10.82 43.69
C LEU A 526 7.70 11.03 45.20
N ALA A 527 7.10 10.15 46.01
CA ALA A 527 7.26 10.15 47.46
C ALA A 527 7.50 8.73 47.98
N SER A 528 8.55 8.55 48.77
CA SER A 528 8.90 7.26 49.39
C SER A 528 8.47 7.18 50.86
N SER A 529 7.96 8.26 51.44
CA SER A 529 7.42 8.32 52.80
C SER A 529 6.09 9.08 52.90
N PRO A 530 5.29 8.86 53.97
CA PRO A 530 4.08 9.63 54.21
C PRO A 530 4.33 11.15 54.30
N ASP A 531 5.44 11.56 54.91
CA ASP A 531 5.81 12.98 55.07
C ASP A 531 6.15 13.62 53.72
N GLU A 532 6.91 12.92 52.86
CA GLU A 532 7.19 13.37 51.49
C GLU A 532 5.91 13.46 50.65
N ALA A 533 5.01 12.49 50.80
CA ALA A 533 3.73 12.47 50.09
C ALA A 533 2.85 13.67 50.50
N ALA A 534 2.80 13.97 51.80
CA ALA A 534 2.10 15.13 52.32
C ALA A 534 2.72 16.45 51.83
N ALA A 535 4.05 16.58 51.84
CA ALA A 535 4.74 17.76 51.34
C ALA A 535 4.52 17.99 49.84
N ALA A 536 4.54 16.92 49.04
CA ALA A 536 4.21 16.98 47.62
C ALA A 536 2.74 17.39 47.40
N ALA A 537 1.80 16.87 48.20
CA ALA A 537 0.39 17.24 48.13
C ALA A 537 0.14 18.71 48.49
N GLU A 538 0.83 19.25 49.50
CA GLU A 538 0.77 20.67 49.87
C GLU A 538 1.33 21.58 48.76
N LYS A 539 2.42 21.16 48.11
CA LYS A 539 3.01 21.88 46.97
C LYS A 539 2.07 21.92 45.75
N ILE A 540 1.38 20.82 45.46
CA ILE A 540 0.47 20.68 44.32
C ILE A 540 -0.87 21.40 44.58
N GLY A 541 -1.38 21.30 45.81
CA GLY A 541 -2.70 21.80 46.21
C GLY A 541 -3.79 20.72 46.11
N TYR A 542 -4.72 20.73 47.07
CA TYR A 542 -5.80 19.75 47.18
C TYR A 542 -7.01 20.10 46.28
N PRO A 543 -7.80 19.11 45.78
CA PRO A 543 -7.61 17.67 45.98
C PRO A 543 -6.48 17.05 45.14
N VAL A 544 -5.84 16.01 45.68
CA VAL A 544 -4.80 15.23 45.01
C VAL A 544 -5.19 13.76 44.83
N VAL A 545 -4.47 13.08 43.95
CA VAL A 545 -4.52 11.65 43.69
C VAL A 545 -3.22 11.02 44.15
N MET A 546 -3.30 9.87 44.81
CA MET A 546 -2.17 9.04 45.16
C MET A 546 -2.21 7.76 44.30
N LYS A 547 -1.13 7.48 43.56
CA LYS A 547 -0.98 6.23 42.79
C LYS A 547 0.27 5.48 43.22
N LEU A 548 0.21 4.17 43.22
CA LEU A 548 1.34 3.28 43.52
C LEU A 548 2.51 3.52 42.54
N ASN A 549 3.72 3.65 43.08
CA ASN A 549 4.96 3.54 42.31
C ASN A 549 5.52 2.12 42.49
N SER A 550 5.63 1.38 41.38
CA SER A 550 6.10 0.00 41.39
C SER A 550 6.78 -0.34 40.06
N THR A 551 7.85 -1.14 40.11
CA THR A 551 8.49 -1.70 38.92
C THR A 551 7.99 -3.09 38.54
N THR A 552 7.11 -3.70 39.35
CA THR A 552 6.64 -5.08 39.18
C THR A 552 5.13 -5.20 39.01
N ILE A 553 4.34 -4.26 39.54
CA ILE A 553 2.87 -4.31 39.50
C ILE A 553 2.35 -3.48 38.31
N THR A 554 1.63 -4.12 37.40
CA THR A 554 1.06 -3.50 36.20
C THR A 554 -0.37 -2.97 36.40
N HIS A 555 -1.26 -3.75 37.02
CA HIS A 555 -2.66 -3.36 37.28
C HIS A 555 -2.82 -2.79 38.68
N LYS A 556 -2.58 -1.48 38.81
CA LYS A 556 -2.57 -0.75 40.09
C LYS A 556 -3.91 -0.83 40.82
N THR A 557 -5.02 -0.73 40.10
CA THR A 557 -6.37 -0.72 40.68
C THR A 557 -6.68 -2.02 41.43
N ASP A 558 -6.21 -3.16 40.93
CA ASP A 558 -6.52 -4.49 41.49
C ASP A 558 -5.89 -4.72 42.88
N VAL A 559 -4.82 -3.99 43.19
CA VAL A 559 -4.13 -4.04 44.49
C VAL A 559 -4.50 -2.86 45.42
N GLY A 560 -5.48 -2.03 45.01
CA GLY A 560 -5.80 -0.79 45.72
C GLY A 560 -4.75 0.30 45.56
N GLY A 561 -3.94 0.23 44.51
CA GLY A 561 -2.83 1.14 44.21
C GLY A 561 -3.24 2.49 43.62
N VAL A 562 -4.52 2.88 43.70
CA VAL A 562 -5.02 4.19 43.27
C VAL A 562 -6.02 4.70 44.31
N VAL A 563 -5.73 5.87 44.90
CA VAL A 563 -6.62 6.55 45.84
C VAL A 563 -6.91 7.96 45.32
N LEU A 564 -8.20 8.23 45.09
CA LEU A 564 -8.70 9.48 44.51
C LEU A 564 -9.26 10.41 45.61
N ASN A 565 -9.44 11.70 45.28
CA ASN A 565 -10.11 12.69 46.13
C ASN A 565 -9.49 12.87 47.53
N LEU A 566 -8.16 12.98 47.62
CA LEU A 566 -7.50 13.29 48.88
C LEU A 566 -7.54 14.81 49.12
N HIS A 567 -8.20 15.25 50.19
CA HIS A 567 -8.46 16.67 50.47
C HIS A 567 -7.62 17.27 51.61
N SER A 568 -6.78 16.48 52.28
CA SER A 568 -5.99 16.96 53.43
C SER A 568 -4.71 16.16 53.64
N LYS A 569 -3.76 16.75 54.36
CA LYS A 569 -2.50 16.11 54.78
C LYS A 569 -2.72 14.78 55.50
N MET A 570 -3.62 14.77 56.50
CA MET A 570 -3.96 13.55 57.24
C MET A 570 -4.54 12.46 56.33
N ALA A 571 -5.34 12.83 55.33
CA ALA A 571 -5.88 11.86 54.38
C ALA A 571 -4.76 11.24 53.53
N VAL A 572 -3.80 12.04 53.06
CA VAL A 572 -2.64 11.58 52.29
C VAL A 572 -1.76 10.63 53.11
N GLU A 573 -1.38 11.00 54.32
CA GLU A 573 -0.53 10.16 55.19
C GLU A 573 -1.21 8.83 55.52
N LYS A 574 -2.50 8.87 55.85
CA LYS A 574 -3.30 7.66 56.14
C LYS A 574 -3.38 6.75 54.91
N SER A 575 -3.73 7.30 53.75
CA SER A 575 -3.86 6.52 52.52
C SER A 575 -2.53 5.93 52.04
N PHE A 576 -1.39 6.58 52.32
CA PHE A 576 -0.07 6.01 52.05
C PHE A 576 0.15 4.70 52.81
N LEU A 577 -0.14 4.70 54.11
CA LEU A 577 0.03 3.52 54.97
C LEU A 577 -0.95 2.41 54.58
N GLU A 578 -2.21 2.75 54.32
CA GLU A 578 -3.24 1.80 53.87
C GLU A 578 -2.86 1.16 52.51
N MET A 579 -2.32 1.94 51.57
CA MET A 579 -1.87 1.42 50.28
C MET A 579 -0.67 0.47 50.45
N LYS A 580 0.30 0.83 51.30
CA LYS A 580 1.45 -0.02 51.60
C LYS A 580 1.03 -1.37 52.19
N GLU A 581 0.09 -1.37 53.12
CA GLU A 581 -0.48 -2.60 53.69
C GLU A 581 -1.26 -3.41 52.65
N SER A 582 -2.10 -2.75 51.84
CA SER A 582 -2.89 -3.40 50.79
C SER A 582 -2.00 -4.11 49.77
N VAL A 583 -0.97 -3.43 49.25
CA VAL A 583 -0.02 -3.99 48.28
C VAL A 583 0.77 -5.15 48.89
N SER A 584 1.24 -5.00 50.13
CA SER A 584 1.97 -6.06 50.84
C SER A 584 1.12 -7.32 51.04
N ARG A 585 -0.21 -7.16 51.17
CA ARG A 585 -1.17 -8.26 51.37
C ARG A 585 -1.62 -8.92 50.07
N LEU A 586 -1.92 -8.12 49.04
CA LEU A 586 -2.53 -8.58 47.79
C LEU A 586 -1.51 -8.93 46.70
N ALA A 587 -0.27 -8.43 46.80
CA ALA A 587 0.82 -8.71 45.88
C ALA A 587 2.07 -9.16 46.67
N SER A 588 3.10 -8.33 46.74
CA SER A 588 4.33 -8.60 47.50
C SER A 588 4.78 -7.32 48.23
N PRO A 589 5.45 -7.44 49.40
CA PRO A 589 6.04 -6.29 50.08
C PRO A 589 7.04 -5.52 49.21
N GLU A 590 7.75 -6.24 48.33
CA GLU A 590 8.73 -5.71 47.39
C GLU A 590 8.08 -4.94 46.23
N GLY A 591 6.77 -5.11 46.01
CA GLY A 591 6.01 -4.38 45.00
C GLY A 591 5.69 -2.94 45.36
N PHE A 592 5.92 -2.50 46.60
CA PHE A 592 5.70 -1.13 47.06
C PHE A 592 7.02 -0.35 47.13
N GLU A 593 7.30 0.48 46.12
CA GLU A 593 8.51 1.33 46.06
C GLU A 593 8.22 2.80 46.43
N GLY A 594 6.98 3.09 46.82
CA GLY A 594 6.50 4.43 47.15
C GLY A 594 5.20 4.75 46.41
N VAL A 595 4.88 6.04 46.35
CA VAL A 595 3.70 6.55 45.65
C VAL A 595 4.05 7.76 44.80
N THR A 596 3.20 8.05 43.82
CA THR A 596 3.20 9.31 43.08
C THR A 596 2.01 10.14 43.52
N ILE A 597 2.26 11.42 43.78
CA ILE A 597 1.23 12.42 44.10
C ILE A 597 0.99 13.28 42.87
N GLN A 598 -0.28 13.42 42.49
CA GLN A 598 -0.72 14.11 41.28
C GLN A 598 -1.93 15.01 41.59
N PRO A 599 -2.13 16.12 40.87
CA PRO A 599 -3.36 16.92 41.01
C PRO A 599 -4.58 16.10 40.59
N MET A 600 -5.69 16.20 41.34
CA MET A 600 -6.97 15.62 40.94
C MET A 600 -7.58 16.47 39.83
N ILE A 601 -7.53 15.97 38.60
CA ILE A 601 -8.09 16.66 37.44
C ILE A 601 -9.61 16.43 37.38
N SER A 602 -10.39 17.47 37.65
CA SER A 602 -11.86 17.47 37.54
C SER A 602 -12.30 18.19 36.25
N LEU A 603 -11.77 17.77 35.11
CA LEU A 603 -12.18 18.30 33.82
C LEU A 603 -13.48 17.61 33.38
N LYS A 604 -14.48 18.38 32.97
CA LYS A 604 -15.60 17.86 32.17
C LYS A 604 -15.10 17.56 30.77
N GLY A 605 -14.45 16.41 30.61
CA GLY A 605 -13.85 15.96 29.37
C GLY A 605 -14.22 14.52 29.05
N TYR A 606 -13.81 14.08 27.87
CA TYR A 606 -13.94 12.70 27.42
C TYR A 606 -12.67 11.93 27.80
N GLU A 607 -12.83 10.72 28.32
CA GLU A 607 -11.71 9.79 28.53
C GLU A 607 -11.41 9.08 27.21
N ILE A 608 -10.15 9.16 26.78
CA ILE A 608 -9.64 8.61 25.53
C ILE A 608 -8.54 7.60 25.87
N ILE A 609 -8.43 6.54 25.07
CA ILE A 609 -7.27 5.65 25.07
C ILE A 609 -6.44 5.92 23.81
N LEU A 610 -5.13 6.10 24.01
CA LEU A 610 -4.14 6.11 22.93
C LEU A 610 -3.08 5.05 23.27
N GLY A 611 -3.04 3.97 22.49
CA GLY A 611 -2.23 2.80 22.79
C GLY A 611 -1.38 2.33 21.63
N SER A 612 -0.39 1.50 21.92
CA SER A 612 0.42 0.80 20.92
C SER A 612 0.77 -0.60 21.41
N SER A 613 0.72 -1.56 20.49
CA SER A 613 1.09 -2.95 20.71
C SER A 613 1.76 -3.52 19.46
N ILE A 614 2.32 -4.72 19.57
CA ILE A 614 2.93 -5.44 18.44
C ILE A 614 1.95 -6.45 17.86
N ASP A 615 1.62 -6.29 16.57
CA ASP A 615 1.00 -7.36 15.77
C ASP A 615 2.09 -8.31 15.21
N PRO A 616 1.90 -9.64 15.26
CA PRO A 616 2.90 -10.60 14.79
C PRO A 616 3.24 -10.51 13.29
N GLN A 617 2.35 -9.98 12.46
CA GLN A 617 2.54 -9.85 11.00
C GLN A 617 2.98 -8.44 10.60
N LEU A 618 2.45 -7.41 11.25
CA LEU A 618 2.58 -6.00 10.85
C LEU A 618 3.46 -5.15 11.77
N GLY A 619 3.97 -5.73 12.86
CA GLY A 619 4.82 -5.03 13.82
C GLY A 619 4.03 -4.03 14.66
N PRO A 620 4.60 -2.88 15.03
CA PRO A 620 3.92 -1.90 15.88
C PRO A 620 2.64 -1.37 15.24
N VAL A 621 1.57 -1.33 16.02
CA VAL A 621 0.25 -0.78 15.67
C VAL A 621 -0.17 0.26 16.69
N LEU A 622 -1.06 1.16 16.29
CA LEU A 622 -1.61 2.20 17.15
C LEU A 622 -3.11 1.99 17.33
N LEU A 623 -3.60 2.29 18.53
CA LEU A 623 -4.99 2.21 18.93
C LEU A 623 -5.45 3.60 19.37
N PHE A 624 -6.59 4.06 18.85
CA PHE A 624 -7.31 5.24 19.36
C PHE A 624 -8.75 4.85 19.66
N GLY A 625 -9.31 5.31 20.77
CA GLY A 625 -10.71 5.05 21.08
C GLY A 625 -11.19 5.66 22.38
N MET A 626 -12.38 5.26 22.80
CA MET A 626 -12.91 5.64 24.10
C MET A 626 -12.11 4.96 25.22
N GLY A 627 -11.62 5.74 26.18
CA GLY A 627 -10.82 5.30 27.32
C GLY A 627 -11.64 4.97 28.56
N GLY A 628 -10.94 4.75 29.68
CA GLY A 628 -11.53 4.46 30.98
C GLY A 628 -11.80 2.97 31.21
N SER A 629 -12.69 2.67 32.16
CA SER A 629 -12.95 1.28 32.59
C SER A 629 -13.89 0.50 31.68
N LEU A 630 -14.56 1.15 30.71
CA LEU A 630 -15.58 0.55 29.86
C LEU A 630 -15.11 0.30 28.41
N VAL A 631 -13.81 0.41 28.14
CA VAL A 631 -13.19 0.21 26.81
C VAL A 631 -13.63 -1.13 26.19
N GLU A 632 -13.56 -2.22 26.95
CA GLU A 632 -13.88 -3.58 26.47
C GLU A 632 -15.37 -3.78 26.15
N VAL A 633 -16.24 -2.96 26.75
CA VAL A 633 -17.70 -3.07 26.61
C VAL A 633 -18.19 -2.37 25.34
N PHE A 634 -17.71 -1.15 25.07
CA PHE A 634 -18.20 -0.35 23.96
C PHE A 634 -17.54 -0.66 22.62
N LYS A 635 -16.31 -1.19 22.64
CA LYS A 635 -15.52 -1.53 21.44
C LYS A 635 -15.48 -0.41 20.40
N ASP A 636 -15.42 0.84 20.87
CA ASP A 636 -15.34 2.03 20.03
C ASP A 636 -13.87 2.44 19.86
N SER A 637 -13.22 1.82 18.89
CA SER A 637 -11.78 1.99 18.64
C SER A 637 -11.43 1.92 17.17
N ALA A 638 -10.44 2.70 16.77
CA ALA A 638 -9.79 2.68 15.47
C ALA A 638 -8.33 2.23 15.60
N VAL A 639 -7.84 1.53 14.59
CA VAL A 639 -6.47 1.01 14.53
C VAL A 639 -5.72 1.69 13.38
N GLY A 640 -4.47 2.06 13.63
CA GLY A 640 -3.59 2.70 12.64
C GLY A 640 -2.22 2.04 12.60
N LEU A 641 -1.54 2.17 11.45
CA LEU A 641 -0.15 1.76 11.30
C LEU A 641 0.77 2.99 11.39
N PRO A 642 1.79 2.99 12.26
CA PRO A 642 2.78 4.04 12.28
C PRO A 642 3.70 3.97 11.04
N PRO A 643 4.23 5.09 10.53
CA PRO A 643 4.00 6.45 11.01
C PRO A 643 2.64 7.03 10.55
N LEU A 644 1.97 7.73 11.47
CA LEU A 644 0.79 8.54 11.19
C LEU A 644 1.18 9.94 10.71
N ASN A 645 0.38 10.47 9.79
CA ASN A 645 0.29 11.89 9.51
C ASN A 645 -1.05 12.42 10.05
N ALA A 646 -1.28 13.72 9.95
CA ALA A 646 -2.50 14.33 10.48
C ALA A 646 -3.79 13.80 9.82
N ASN A 647 -3.76 13.45 8.53
CA ASN A 647 -4.93 12.93 7.82
C ASN A 647 -5.30 11.54 8.30
N LEU A 648 -4.31 10.67 8.49
CA LEU A 648 -4.53 9.34 9.03
C LEU A 648 -5.03 9.41 10.47
N ALA A 649 -4.44 10.30 11.29
CA ALA A 649 -4.91 10.54 12.65
C ALA A 649 -6.36 11.06 12.66
N ARG A 650 -6.71 12.02 11.79
CA ARG A 650 -8.09 12.51 11.63
C ARG A 650 -9.05 11.38 11.24
N LYS A 651 -8.68 10.54 10.28
CA LYS A 651 -9.50 9.39 9.89
C LYS A 651 -9.71 8.42 11.02
N MET A 652 -8.68 8.12 11.79
CA MET A 652 -8.82 7.29 13.00
C MET A 652 -9.79 7.91 14.00
N LEU A 653 -9.84 9.24 14.14
CA LEU A 653 -10.88 9.90 14.92
C LEU A 653 -12.26 9.63 14.31
N GLU A 654 -12.46 9.98 13.03
CA GLU A 654 -13.73 9.90 12.31
C GLU A 654 -14.35 8.49 12.28
N GLU A 655 -13.53 7.44 12.33
CA GLU A 655 -13.98 6.05 12.41
C GLU A 655 -14.64 5.69 13.76
N THR A 656 -14.41 6.48 14.82
CA THR A 656 -14.99 6.25 16.15
C THR A 656 -16.33 6.97 16.33
N LYS A 657 -17.23 6.38 17.11
CA LYS A 657 -18.46 7.04 17.56
C LYS A 657 -18.14 8.22 18.49
N LEU A 658 -17.04 8.10 19.25
CA LEU A 658 -16.47 9.14 20.10
C LEU A 658 -16.26 10.45 19.34
N TYR A 659 -15.89 10.43 18.05
CA TYR A 659 -15.66 11.65 17.29
C TYR A 659 -16.88 12.58 17.23
N LYS A 660 -18.08 12.02 17.09
CA LYS A 660 -19.33 12.81 17.16
C LYS A 660 -19.48 13.49 18.53
N ALA A 661 -18.98 12.87 19.60
CA ALA A 661 -18.96 13.46 20.93
C ALA A 661 -17.90 14.56 21.06
N LEU A 662 -16.71 14.35 20.49
CA LEU A 662 -15.62 15.34 20.49
C LEU A 662 -15.97 16.63 19.73
N LEU A 663 -16.89 16.57 18.76
CA LEU A 663 -17.43 17.76 18.07
C LEU A 663 -18.41 18.59 18.92
N GLY A 664 -18.82 18.07 20.08
CA GLY A 664 -19.73 18.73 21.02
C GLY A 664 -21.17 18.22 20.92
N VAL A 665 -21.73 17.79 22.05
CA VAL A 665 -23.12 17.31 22.15
C VAL A 665 -23.76 17.80 23.44
N ARG A 666 -25.06 18.14 23.38
CA ARG A 666 -25.90 18.43 24.56
C ARG A 666 -25.30 19.44 25.55
N GLY A 667 -24.75 20.54 25.04
CA GLY A 667 -24.20 21.64 25.86
C GLY A 667 -22.71 21.52 26.19
N MET A 668 -22.04 20.44 25.78
CA MET A 668 -20.57 20.35 25.75
C MET A 668 -20.04 21.00 24.47
N LYS A 669 -18.97 21.79 24.59
CA LYS A 669 -18.26 22.37 23.44
C LYS A 669 -17.31 21.36 22.81
N SER A 670 -16.87 21.63 21.58
CA SER A 670 -15.91 20.78 20.87
C SER A 670 -14.55 20.79 21.55
N VAL A 671 -13.90 19.63 21.58
CA VAL A 671 -12.48 19.51 21.95
C VAL A 671 -11.61 20.12 20.84
N ASN A 672 -10.41 20.60 21.18
CA ASN A 672 -9.41 21.00 20.18
C ASN A 672 -8.92 19.78 19.38
N ILE A 673 -9.60 19.48 18.27
CA ILE A 673 -9.31 18.34 17.39
C ILE A 673 -7.89 18.42 16.81
N GLU A 674 -7.42 19.60 16.43
CA GLU A 674 -6.07 19.77 15.89
C GLU A 674 -5.00 19.41 16.91
N ALA A 675 -5.16 19.86 18.17
CA ALA A 675 -4.23 19.49 19.24
C ALA A 675 -4.21 17.98 19.50
N LEU A 676 -5.37 17.32 19.45
CA LEU A 676 -5.46 15.86 19.60
C LEU A 676 -4.74 15.13 18.45
N ILE A 677 -4.94 15.60 17.20
CA ILE A 677 -4.24 15.07 16.02
C ILE A 677 -2.72 15.20 16.19
N GLN A 678 -2.22 16.35 16.69
CA GLN A 678 -0.77 16.52 16.96
C GLN A 678 -0.26 15.49 17.98
N ILE A 679 -1.02 15.25 19.05
CA ILE A 679 -0.65 14.26 20.08
C ILE A 679 -0.59 12.86 19.46
N MET A 680 -1.56 12.47 18.64
CA MET A 680 -1.57 11.17 17.96
C MET A 680 -0.36 11.00 17.02
N VAL A 681 0.01 12.04 16.27
CA VAL A 681 1.18 11.99 15.39
C VAL A 681 2.48 11.92 16.20
N ARG A 682 2.62 12.72 17.27
CA ARG A 682 3.79 12.65 18.18
C ARG A 682 3.94 11.28 18.82
N PHE A 683 2.82 10.70 19.28
CA PHE A 683 2.79 9.35 19.80
C PHE A 683 3.22 8.32 18.75
N SER A 684 2.74 8.46 17.51
CA SER A 684 3.21 7.61 16.41
C SER A 684 4.71 7.73 16.15
N VAL A 685 5.29 8.93 16.25
CA VAL A 685 6.73 9.15 16.06
C VAL A 685 7.52 8.52 17.23
N LEU A 686 7.04 8.66 18.46
CA LEU A 686 7.62 8.02 19.65
C LEU A 686 7.77 6.51 19.47
N ILE A 687 6.71 5.83 19.01
CA ILE A 687 6.72 4.38 18.81
C ILE A 687 7.69 3.97 17.69
N VAL A 688 7.79 4.75 16.62
CA VAL A 688 8.72 4.49 15.51
C VAL A 688 10.18 4.69 15.93
N ASP A 689 10.46 5.72 16.72
CA ASP A 689 11.82 6.10 17.11
C ASP A 689 12.44 5.18 18.17
N LEU A 690 11.58 4.48 18.91
CA LEU A 690 11.91 3.64 20.07
C LEU A 690 11.39 2.20 19.89
N PRO A 691 12.01 1.40 19.01
CA PRO A 691 11.63 0.00 18.77
C PRO A 691 11.84 -0.90 19.99
N GLU A 692 12.47 -0.41 21.06
CA GLU A 692 12.56 -1.10 22.34
C GLU A 692 11.18 -1.30 23.02
N ILE A 693 10.21 -0.48 22.66
CA ILE A 693 8.86 -0.49 23.26
C ILE A 693 8.05 -1.64 22.66
N LEU A 694 7.61 -2.55 23.53
CA LEU A 694 6.71 -3.65 23.22
C LEU A 694 5.23 -3.22 23.30
N GLU A 695 4.90 -2.39 24.30
CA GLU A 695 3.54 -1.94 24.57
C GLU A 695 3.59 -0.53 25.18
N CYS A 696 2.69 0.37 24.77
CA CYS A 696 2.57 1.69 25.36
C CYS A 696 1.12 2.13 25.39
N ASP A 697 0.55 2.35 26.57
CA ASP A 697 -0.84 2.75 26.75
C ASP A 697 -0.94 4.08 27.51
N ILE A 698 -1.67 5.03 26.94
CA ILE A 698 -2.13 6.24 27.62
C ILE A 698 -3.61 6.04 27.91
N ASN A 699 -3.95 5.67 29.15
CA ASN A 699 -5.33 5.43 29.54
C ASN A 699 -5.60 5.81 31.02
N PRO A 700 -6.34 6.90 31.30
CA PRO A 700 -7.01 7.78 30.34
C PRO A 700 -6.11 8.95 29.88
N LEU A 701 -6.25 9.31 28.60
CA LEU A 701 -5.98 10.63 28.06
C LEU A 701 -7.28 11.44 28.17
N ILE A 702 -7.33 12.44 29.06
CA ILE A 702 -8.50 13.31 29.16
C ILE A 702 -8.44 14.37 28.08
N ALA A 703 -9.54 14.55 27.34
CA ALA A 703 -9.70 15.61 26.36
C ALA A 703 -10.91 16.49 26.71
N SER A 704 -10.64 17.78 26.93
CA SER A 704 -11.64 18.80 27.28
C SER A 704 -11.56 20.00 26.32
N GLU A 705 -12.42 21.00 26.53
CA GLU A 705 -12.35 22.27 25.79
C GLU A 705 -10.99 22.96 25.98
N ASP A 706 -10.51 23.01 27.23
CA ASP A 706 -9.35 23.83 27.60
C ASP A 706 -8.02 23.09 27.48
N SER A 707 -8.02 21.77 27.66
CA SER A 707 -6.78 20.98 27.73
C SER A 707 -6.96 19.51 27.37
N ILE A 708 -5.87 18.92 26.89
CA ILE A 708 -5.71 17.49 26.69
C ILE A 708 -4.54 17.04 27.56
N LEU A 709 -4.75 16.07 28.46
CA LEU A 709 -3.77 15.66 29.46
C LEU A 709 -3.77 14.13 29.66
N SER A 710 -2.58 13.52 29.62
CA SER A 710 -2.38 12.12 30.04
C SER A 710 -2.43 12.03 31.57
N LEU A 711 -3.43 11.30 32.09
CA LEU A 711 -3.56 11.03 33.51
C LEU A 711 -2.76 9.81 33.95
N ASP A 712 -2.68 8.80 33.08
CA ASP A 712 -1.94 7.55 33.29
C ASP A 712 -1.17 7.21 32.02
N ALA A 713 -0.05 6.52 32.21
CA ALA A 713 0.78 6.01 31.13
C ALA A 713 1.46 4.72 31.58
N ARG A 714 1.38 3.69 30.73
CA ARG A 714 2.05 2.41 30.92
C ARG A 714 2.96 2.15 29.73
N VAL A 715 4.22 1.81 29.98
CA VAL A 715 5.19 1.49 28.94
C VAL A 715 5.91 0.20 29.31
N VAL A 716 5.85 -0.77 28.40
CA VAL A 716 6.53 -2.06 28.51
C VAL A 716 7.55 -2.16 27.38
N LEU A 717 8.77 -2.57 27.72
CA LEU A 717 9.86 -2.82 26.80
C LEU A 717 9.95 -4.32 26.48
N HIS A 718 10.56 -4.63 25.33
CA HIS A 718 11.02 -6.00 25.07
C HIS A 718 11.97 -6.48 26.17
N ASP A 719 11.99 -7.79 26.42
CA ASP A 719 12.92 -8.41 27.38
C ASP A 719 14.36 -7.86 27.17
N PRO A 720 15.07 -7.47 28.24
CA PRO A 720 16.45 -7.01 28.15
C PRO A 720 17.39 -7.93 27.36
N LYS A 721 17.11 -9.24 27.33
CA LYS A 721 17.86 -10.27 26.61
C LYS A 721 17.55 -10.35 25.12
N THR A 722 16.41 -9.78 24.67
CA THR A 722 16.05 -9.77 23.25
C THR A 722 16.99 -8.83 22.50
N ALA A 723 17.75 -9.38 21.56
CA ALA A 723 18.65 -8.60 20.73
C ALA A 723 17.85 -7.66 19.79
N PRO A 724 18.38 -6.46 19.45
CA PRO A 724 17.69 -5.48 18.61
C PRO A 724 17.24 -5.98 17.24
N GLU A 725 17.94 -6.95 16.68
CA GLU A 725 17.61 -7.60 15.40
C GLU A 725 16.29 -8.38 15.41
N TYR A 726 15.79 -8.75 16.59
CA TYR A 726 14.52 -9.43 16.77
C TYR A 726 13.36 -8.48 17.10
N TRP A 727 13.61 -7.18 17.24
CA TRP A 727 12.54 -6.22 17.45
C TRP A 727 11.71 -6.05 16.17
N PRO A 728 10.38 -6.24 16.24
CA PRO A 728 9.49 -6.08 15.11
C PRO A 728 9.63 -4.68 14.50
N GLN A 729 9.89 -4.64 13.19
CA GLN A 729 9.96 -3.39 12.45
C GLN A 729 8.56 -2.92 12.05
N PRO A 730 8.32 -1.60 11.93
CA PRO A 730 7.10 -1.09 11.31
C PRO A 730 6.89 -1.69 9.92
N ALA A 731 5.65 -2.07 9.60
CA ALA A 731 5.30 -2.58 8.28
C ALA A 731 5.43 -1.52 7.17
N ILE A 732 5.46 -0.23 7.53
CA ILE A 732 5.74 0.88 6.63
C ILE A 732 7.02 1.53 7.09
N ARG A 733 8.02 1.58 6.20
CA ARG A 733 9.30 2.20 6.53
C ARG A 733 9.11 3.70 6.86
N PRO A 734 9.61 4.16 8.02
CA PRO A 734 9.52 5.57 8.38
C PRO A 734 10.49 6.44 7.57
N TYR A 735 10.35 7.75 7.71
CA TYR A 735 11.25 8.70 7.07
C TYR A 735 12.71 8.46 7.48
N PRO A 736 13.64 8.27 6.53
CA PRO A 736 15.01 7.89 6.86
C PRO A 736 15.87 9.10 7.25
N HIS A 737 15.67 9.58 8.48
CA HIS A 737 16.35 10.76 9.04
C HIS A 737 17.89 10.69 8.97
N GLN A 738 18.47 9.49 8.98
CA GLN A 738 19.93 9.29 8.90
C GLN A 738 20.56 9.86 7.61
N TYR A 739 19.76 10.08 6.55
CA TYR A 739 20.25 10.63 5.28
C TYR A 739 20.19 12.15 5.18
N VAL A 740 19.74 12.85 6.22
CA VAL A 740 19.72 14.32 6.27
C VAL A 740 21.12 14.85 6.55
N LYS A 741 21.65 15.69 5.66
CA LYS A 741 22.96 16.34 5.79
C LYS A 741 22.93 17.78 5.32
N ILE A 742 23.69 18.64 5.98
CA ILE A 742 23.96 20.01 5.54
C ILE A 742 25.31 20.01 4.83
N VAL A 743 25.36 20.55 3.61
CA VAL A 743 26.57 20.63 2.79
C VAL A 743 26.83 22.07 2.36
N GLY A 744 28.10 22.50 2.42
CA GLY A 744 28.52 23.80 1.89
C GLY A 744 28.62 23.75 0.36
N LEU A 745 28.00 24.71 -0.32
CA LEU A 745 28.12 24.92 -1.77
C LEU A 745 29.20 25.96 -2.11
N THR A 746 29.25 27.03 -1.32
CA THR A 746 30.25 28.12 -1.33
C THR A 746 30.39 28.64 0.11
N ASP A 747 31.36 29.51 0.38
CA ASP A 747 31.60 30.07 1.73
C ASP A 747 30.34 30.74 2.35
N GLU A 748 29.44 31.26 1.50
CA GLU A 748 28.22 31.96 1.92
C GLU A 748 26.91 31.16 1.68
N MET A 749 26.96 29.95 1.12
CA MET A 749 25.75 29.20 0.74
C MET A 749 25.85 27.73 1.13
N SER A 750 24.86 27.25 1.87
CA SER A 750 24.70 25.84 2.23
C SER A 750 23.42 25.25 1.62
N ALA A 751 23.46 23.96 1.30
CA ALA A 751 22.29 23.18 0.94
C ALA A 751 22.02 22.10 1.98
N LYS A 752 20.74 21.84 2.26
CA LYS A 752 20.28 20.70 3.06
C LYS A 752 19.90 19.57 2.10
N ILE A 753 20.71 18.53 2.06
CA ILE A 753 20.38 17.28 1.35
C ILE A 753 19.55 16.43 2.30
N ARG A 754 18.35 16.03 1.89
CA ARG A 754 17.45 15.20 2.69
C ARG A 754 16.58 14.31 1.82
N PRO A 755 16.05 13.19 2.34
CA PRO A 755 14.98 12.46 1.66
C PRO A 755 13.79 13.37 1.34
N ILE A 756 13.14 13.12 0.21
CA ILE A 756 11.94 13.86 -0.21
C ILE A 756 10.79 13.63 0.76
N LEU A 757 9.95 14.64 0.90
CA LEU A 757 8.74 14.63 1.69
C LEU A 757 7.52 14.80 0.76
N PRO A 758 6.35 14.23 1.10
CA PRO A 758 5.09 14.52 0.41
C PRO A 758 4.83 16.01 0.19
N GLU A 759 5.16 16.85 1.17
CA GLU A 759 4.94 18.30 1.15
C GLU A 759 5.82 19.04 0.12
N ASP A 760 6.83 18.37 -0.44
CA ASP A 760 7.72 18.92 -1.47
C ASP A 760 7.06 19.03 -2.85
N GLU A 761 5.82 18.54 -3.04
CA GLU A 761 5.12 18.52 -4.33
C GLU A 761 5.15 19.88 -5.05
N GLY A 762 4.87 20.97 -4.32
CA GLY A 762 4.92 22.33 -4.87
C GLY A 762 6.32 22.74 -5.30
N MET A 763 7.34 22.51 -4.45
CA MET A 763 8.74 22.82 -4.78
C MET A 763 9.27 21.97 -5.94
N MET A 764 8.79 20.72 -6.07
CA MET A 764 9.13 19.83 -7.17
C MET A 764 8.50 20.26 -8.49
N LEU A 765 7.26 20.79 -8.47
CA LEU A 765 6.63 21.39 -9.65
C LEU A 765 7.50 22.54 -10.18
N PHE A 766 7.96 23.44 -9.29
CA PHE A 766 8.89 24.51 -9.66
C PHE A 766 10.23 23.98 -10.17
N PHE A 767 10.81 22.97 -9.52
CA PHE A 767 12.07 22.35 -9.94
C PHE A 767 11.99 21.78 -11.36
N TYR A 768 10.94 21.01 -11.68
CA TYR A 768 10.77 20.45 -13.01
C TYR A 768 10.50 21.53 -14.07
N GLY A 769 9.70 22.54 -13.73
CA GLY A 769 9.49 23.70 -14.60
C GLY A 769 10.79 24.43 -14.93
N ALA A 770 11.60 24.72 -13.91
CA ALA A 770 12.90 25.39 -14.07
C ALA A 770 13.94 24.53 -14.82
N ALA A 771 13.88 23.20 -14.70
CA ALA A 771 14.81 22.30 -15.36
C ALA A 771 14.51 22.07 -16.87
N SER A 772 13.26 22.33 -17.29
CA SER A 772 12.78 22.06 -18.65
C SER A 772 13.06 23.19 -19.65
N TRP A 773 13.58 24.34 -19.19
CA TRP A 773 13.70 25.54 -20.01
C TRP A 773 15.11 25.75 -20.62
N PRO A 774 15.22 26.33 -21.84
CA PRO A 774 16.50 26.62 -22.48
C PRO A 774 17.40 27.51 -21.59
N SER A 775 18.70 27.25 -21.62
CA SER A 775 19.67 28.00 -20.81
C SER A 775 19.74 29.47 -21.27
N GLY A 776 19.34 30.42 -20.42
CA GLY A 776 19.53 31.87 -20.67
C GLY A 776 18.34 32.78 -20.39
N CYS A 777 17.20 32.24 -19.99
CA CYS A 777 16.02 33.07 -19.70
C CYS A 777 15.87 33.41 -18.20
N ASP A 778 15.22 34.55 -17.94
CA ASP A 778 15.05 35.17 -16.62
C ASP A 778 14.08 34.39 -15.72
N PRO A 779 14.49 33.96 -14.50
CA PRO A 779 13.61 33.30 -13.53
C PRO A 779 12.38 34.12 -13.13
N THR A 780 12.44 35.46 -13.26
CA THR A 780 11.35 36.36 -12.86
C THR A 780 10.20 36.43 -13.87
N SER A 781 10.35 35.85 -15.07
CA SER A 781 9.29 35.77 -16.08
C SER A 781 8.38 34.54 -15.91
N MET A 782 8.40 33.87 -14.75
CA MET A 782 7.51 32.74 -14.47
C MET A 782 6.04 33.19 -14.41
N PRO A 783 5.10 32.49 -15.07
CA PRO A 783 3.68 32.62 -14.76
C PRO A 783 3.46 32.21 -13.31
N LYS A 784 2.77 33.05 -12.54
CA LYS A 784 2.45 32.77 -11.13
C LYS A 784 1.30 31.77 -10.94
N ASP A 785 0.69 31.32 -12.03
CA ASP A 785 -0.52 30.51 -12.01
C ASP A 785 -0.18 29.00 -12.14
N GLU A 786 -0.45 28.22 -11.08
CA GLU A 786 -0.27 26.75 -11.00
C GLU A 786 -0.92 25.98 -12.16
N GLU A 787 -2.01 26.51 -12.71
CA GLU A 787 -2.83 25.87 -13.75
C GLU A 787 -2.11 25.77 -15.11
N GLN A 788 -1.18 26.68 -15.42
CA GLN A 788 -0.43 26.64 -16.68
C GLN A 788 0.78 25.70 -16.62
N MET A 789 1.41 25.52 -15.45
CA MET A 789 2.55 24.59 -15.28
C MET A 789 2.12 23.13 -15.25
N THR A 790 0.94 22.85 -14.67
CA THR A 790 0.33 21.51 -14.58
C THR A 790 -0.08 20.94 -15.95
N CYS A 791 -0.25 21.78 -16.99
CA CYS A 791 -0.56 21.30 -18.35
C CYS A 791 0.57 20.49 -19.01
N SER A 792 1.82 20.55 -18.50
CA SER A 792 2.96 19.81 -19.09
C SER A 792 3.42 18.58 -18.30
N LEU A 793 3.03 18.45 -17.02
CA LEU A 793 3.42 17.36 -16.14
C LEU A 793 2.16 16.74 -15.53
N SER A 794 1.94 15.45 -15.73
CA SER A 794 0.78 14.78 -15.12
C SER A 794 0.89 14.83 -13.58
N ARG A 795 -0.20 15.19 -12.90
CA ARG A 795 -0.31 15.14 -11.43
C ARG A 795 0.15 13.79 -10.86
N THR A 796 -0.10 12.71 -11.59
CA THR A 796 0.36 11.34 -11.29
C THR A 796 1.89 11.23 -11.20
N HIS A 797 2.66 11.93 -12.04
CA HIS A 797 4.12 11.92 -12.00
C HIS A 797 4.68 12.61 -10.75
N LEU A 798 4.10 13.74 -10.35
CA LEU A 798 4.47 14.45 -9.13
C LEU A 798 4.21 13.61 -7.89
N ILE A 799 3.04 12.97 -7.81
CA ILE A 799 2.71 12.05 -6.73
C ILE A 799 3.73 10.91 -6.65
N ARG A 800 4.08 10.26 -7.78
CA ARG A 800 5.09 9.18 -7.81
C ARG A 800 6.49 9.63 -7.38
N THR A 801 6.80 10.91 -7.53
CA THR A 801 8.10 11.46 -7.16
C THR A 801 8.16 11.82 -5.68
N CYS A 802 7.10 12.40 -5.13
CA CYS A 802 7.08 12.90 -3.75
C CYS A 802 6.60 11.85 -2.73
N PHE A 803 5.73 10.93 -3.15
CA PHE A 803 5.20 9.84 -2.31
C PHE A 803 5.97 8.54 -2.58
N VAL A 804 7.22 8.53 -2.12
CA VAL A 804 8.15 7.42 -2.35
C VAL A 804 7.99 6.35 -1.28
N ASP A 805 7.97 5.08 -1.70
CA ASP A 805 8.19 3.97 -0.78
C ASP A 805 9.69 3.80 -0.52
N PHE A 806 10.12 4.15 0.69
CA PHE A 806 11.52 4.08 1.11
C PHE A 806 12.09 2.66 1.18
N ASP A 807 11.27 1.60 1.18
CA ASP A 807 11.79 0.23 1.05
C ASP A 807 12.30 -0.06 -0.37
N ARG A 808 11.74 0.63 -1.36
CA ARG A 808 12.02 0.39 -2.79
C ARG A 808 12.88 1.45 -3.42
N SER A 809 12.66 2.71 -3.07
CA SER A 809 13.41 3.82 -3.64
C SER A 809 13.64 4.93 -2.63
N ILE A 810 14.79 5.59 -2.76
CA ILE A 810 15.13 6.75 -1.95
C ILE A 810 15.36 7.91 -2.90
N VAL A 811 14.55 8.95 -2.75
CA VAL A 811 14.74 10.22 -3.46
C VAL A 811 15.31 11.22 -2.48
N LEU A 812 16.48 11.77 -2.80
CA LEU A 812 17.14 12.84 -2.08
C LEU A 812 16.95 14.15 -2.82
N VAL A 813 16.50 15.19 -2.10
CA VAL A 813 16.39 16.55 -2.59
C VAL A 813 17.45 17.43 -1.93
N ALA A 814 17.98 18.38 -2.70
CA ALA A 814 18.84 19.45 -2.19
C ALA A 814 18.01 20.72 -2.04
N GLU A 815 17.74 21.11 -0.80
CA GLU A 815 17.01 22.31 -0.41
C GLU A 815 18.00 23.45 -0.14
N VAL A 816 17.73 24.65 -0.67
CA VAL A 816 18.43 25.88 -0.30
C VAL A 816 17.41 26.95 0.08
N VAL A 817 17.80 27.83 1.00
CA VAL A 817 17.03 29.02 1.36
C VAL A 817 17.61 30.20 0.58
N GLN A 818 16.79 30.84 -0.25
CA GLN A 818 17.14 32.06 -0.98
C GLN A 818 16.02 33.09 -0.77
N ASP A 819 16.37 34.32 -0.39
CA ASP A 819 15.41 35.40 -0.14
C ASP A 819 14.31 35.07 0.89
N GLY A 820 14.60 34.16 1.83
CA GLY A 820 13.66 33.69 2.85
C GLY A 820 12.75 32.55 2.41
N GLU A 821 12.78 32.15 1.13
CA GLU A 821 12.00 31.04 0.59
C GLU A 821 12.86 29.77 0.41
N LYS A 822 12.23 28.61 0.64
CA LYS A 822 12.86 27.30 0.43
C LYS A 822 12.64 26.86 -1.01
N MET A 823 13.71 26.43 -1.67
CA MET A 823 13.65 25.91 -3.03
C MET A 823 14.45 24.61 -3.17
N ILE A 824 13.94 23.69 -3.99
CA ILE A 824 14.66 22.48 -4.39
C ILE A 824 15.51 22.80 -5.63
N VAL A 825 16.82 22.58 -5.52
CA VAL A 825 17.81 22.90 -6.57
C VAL A 825 18.44 21.66 -7.22
N GLY A 826 18.19 20.48 -6.65
CA GLY A 826 18.62 19.20 -7.19
C GLY A 826 17.80 18.06 -6.59
N ALA A 827 17.59 17.01 -7.40
CA ALA A 827 16.90 15.79 -7.02
C ALA A 827 17.68 14.58 -7.54
N GLY A 828 17.89 13.59 -6.68
CA GLY A 828 18.55 12.33 -7.02
C GLY A 828 17.74 11.16 -6.49
N ARG A 829 17.54 10.13 -7.31
CA ARG A 829 16.78 8.93 -6.97
C ARG A 829 17.66 7.71 -7.03
N ILE A 830 17.52 6.81 -6.08
CA ILE A 830 17.95 5.42 -6.16
C ILE A 830 16.71 4.53 -6.10
N SER A 831 16.62 3.52 -6.96
CA SER A 831 15.54 2.54 -6.99
C SER A 831 16.13 1.13 -6.97
N ARG A 832 15.63 0.25 -6.10
CA ARG A 832 16.02 -1.16 -6.09
C ARG A 832 15.57 -1.84 -7.38
N GLU A 833 16.51 -2.50 -8.04
CA GLU A 833 16.23 -3.32 -9.20
C GLU A 833 15.52 -4.60 -8.75
N GLN A 834 14.58 -5.05 -9.56
CA GLN A 834 13.63 -6.09 -9.16
C GLN A 834 14.36 -7.41 -8.91
N MET A 835 14.07 -8.03 -7.75
CA MET A 835 14.57 -9.38 -7.41
C MET A 835 16.09 -9.50 -7.31
N THR A 836 16.83 -8.39 -7.29
CA THR A 836 18.28 -8.33 -7.08
C THR A 836 18.59 -7.29 -5.99
N ASN A 837 19.80 -7.32 -5.44
CA ASN A 837 20.29 -6.25 -4.56
C ASN A 837 20.94 -5.10 -5.35
N ASP A 838 20.77 -5.07 -6.67
CA ASP A 838 21.28 -3.98 -7.49
C ASP A 838 20.32 -2.78 -7.39
N VAL A 839 20.84 -1.58 -7.61
CA VAL A 839 20.03 -0.37 -7.62
C VAL A 839 20.30 0.45 -8.87
N THR A 840 19.26 1.05 -9.43
CA THR A 840 19.40 2.06 -10.48
C THR A 840 19.40 3.45 -9.86
N PHE A 841 20.04 4.43 -10.50
CA PHE A 841 19.97 5.81 -10.04
C PHE A 841 19.68 6.80 -11.17
N ALA A 842 19.08 7.93 -10.78
CA ALA A 842 18.91 9.11 -11.61
C ALA A 842 19.31 10.36 -10.81
N LEU A 843 19.91 11.36 -11.46
CA LEU A 843 20.32 12.60 -10.80
C LEU A 843 20.09 13.80 -11.71
N GLN A 844 19.42 14.81 -11.19
CA GLN A 844 19.13 16.07 -11.86
C GLN A 844 19.48 17.25 -10.97
N VAL A 845 20.16 18.25 -11.54
CA VAL A 845 20.55 19.49 -10.85
C VAL A 845 20.28 20.68 -11.76
N LEU A 846 19.70 21.75 -11.19
CA LEU A 846 19.39 22.96 -11.92
C LEU A 846 20.66 23.57 -12.55
N PRO A 847 20.59 24.12 -13.78
CA PRO A 847 21.76 24.65 -14.49
C PRO A 847 22.61 25.65 -13.68
N SER A 848 21.96 26.54 -12.92
CA SER A 848 22.59 27.55 -12.04
C SER A 848 23.43 26.95 -10.92
N PHE A 849 23.18 25.69 -10.54
CA PHE A 849 23.88 24.99 -9.46
C PHE A 849 24.87 23.92 -9.95
N ARG A 850 24.95 23.66 -11.27
CA ARG A 850 25.87 22.65 -11.84
C ARG A 850 27.36 22.97 -11.63
N ARG A 851 27.71 24.27 -11.54
CA ARG A 851 29.11 24.72 -11.31
C ARG A 851 29.49 24.81 -9.84
N LYS A 852 28.56 24.59 -8.89
CA LYS A 852 28.77 24.70 -7.44
C LYS A 852 29.04 23.37 -6.74
N SER A 853 29.59 22.38 -7.45
CA SER A 853 29.87 21.01 -6.96
C SER A 853 28.68 20.19 -6.43
N LEU A 854 27.46 20.73 -6.39
CA LEU A 854 26.26 20.08 -5.85
C LEU A 854 26.01 18.70 -6.47
N GLY A 855 26.16 18.55 -7.79
CA GLY A 855 25.99 17.25 -8.45
C GLY A 855 26.94 16.17 -7.94
N SER A 856 28.21 16.52 -7.66
CA SER A 856 29.18 15.59 -7.07
C SER A 856 28.83 15.24 -5.63
N LEU A 857 28.43 16.24 -4.83
CA LEU A 857 28.00 16.03 -3.45
C LEU A 857 26.77 15.11 -3.35
N MET A 858 25.76 15.34 -4.19
CA MET A 858 24.57 14.50 -4.26
C MET A 858 24.91 13.09 -4.73
N LEU A 859 25.71 12.92 -5.79
CA LEU A 859 26.11 11.58 -6.24
C LEU A 859 26.88 10.81 -5.16
N LYS A 860 27.80 11.46 -4.44
CA LYS A 860 28.50 10.85 -3.30
C LYS A 860 27.53 10.40 -2.22
N GLN A 861 26.54 11.25 -1.90
CA GLN A 861 25.53 10.89 -0.91
C GLN A 861 24.66 9.72 -1.39
N LEU A 862 24.25 9.68 -2.66
CA LEU A 862 23.55 8.53 -3.25
C LEU A 862 24.39 7.25 -3.14
N ILE A 863 25.70 7.30 -3.41
CA ILE A 863 26.59 6.14 -3.25
C ILE A 863 26.63 5.66 -1.79
N VAL A 864 26.69 6.57 -0.82
CA VAL A 864 26.63 6.23 0.61
C VAL A 864 25.30 5.56 0.96
N VAL A 865 24.18 6.14 0.53
CA VAL A 865 22.85 5.57 0.72
C VAL A 865 22.76 4.16 0.12
N ALA A 866 23.19 3.95 -1.12
CA ALA A 866 23.16 2.63 -1.74
C ALA A 866 23.95 1.58 -0.95
N LYS A 867 25.10 1.93 -0.38
CA LYS A 867 25.90 1.03 0.48
C LYS A 867 25.20 0.71 1.79
N GLU A 868 24.66 1.72 2.47
CA GLU A 868 23.92 1.53 3.73
C GLU A 868 22.62 0.73 3.53
N GLU A 869 22.01 0.85 2.36
CA GLU A 869 20.87 0.05 1.91
C GLU A 869 21.24 -1.39 1.48
N GLY A 870 22.51 -1.78 1.57
CA GLY A 870 22.99 -3.11 1.24
C GLY A 870 22.96 -3.45 -0.25
N ALA A 871 23.09 -2.44 -1.13
CA ALA A 871 23.15 -2.68 -2.56
C ALA A 871 24.45 -3.42 -2.94
N SER A 872 24.38 -4.32 -3.93
CA SER A 872 25.57 -5.00 -4.48
C SER A 872 26.25 -4.16 -5.56
N CYS A 873 25.47 -3.46 -6.39
CA CYS A 873 25.98 -2.46 -7.33
C CYS A 873 24.97 -1.36 -7.65
N ILE A 874 25.48 -0.21 -8.11
CA ILE A 874 24.69 0.87 -8.71
C ILE A 874 24.80 0.80 -10.22
N LYS A 875 23.67 0.88 -10.94
CA LYS A 875 23.60 0.94 -12.40
C LYS A 875 22.93 2.23 -12.88
N ALA A 876 23.27 2.68 -14.07
CA ALA A 876 22.47 3.65 -14.81
C ALA A 876 22.62 3.46 -16.31
N ASP A 877 21.61 3.86 -17.07
CA ASP A 877 21.69 3.96 -18.53
C ASP A 877 21.82 5.43 -18.92
N VAL A 878 22.86 5.73 -19.70
CA VAL A 878 23.18 7.10 -20.10
C VAL A 878 23.21 7.17 -21.62
N LEU A 879 22.52 8.14 -22.20
CA LEU A 879 22.59 8.39 -23.65
C LEU A 879 24.04 8.56 -24.10
N CYS A 880 24.44 7.84 -25.14
CA CYS A 880 25.81 7.83 -25.64
C CYS A 880 26.30 9.24 -26.07
N GLU A 881 25.38 10.13 -26.40
CA GLU A 881 25.62 11.54 -26.75
C GLU A 881 25.97 12.41 -25.53
N ASN A 882 25.58 12.01 -24.32
CA ASN A 882 25.82 12.75 -23.09
C ASN A 882 27.23 12.49 -22.53
N THR A 883 28.24 12.88 -23.32
CA THR A 883 29.66 12.70 -23.00
C THR A 883 30.08 13.37 -21.68
N ARG A 884 29.39 14.46 -21.28
CA ARG A 884 29.63 15.13 -19.99
C ARG A 884 29.22 14.24 -18.81
N ALA A 885 28.05 13.60 -18.87
CA ALA A 885 27.59 12.69 -17.83
C ALA A 885 28.48 11.44 -17.76
N LEU A 886 28.87 10.86 -18.90
CA LEU A 886 29.76 9.70 -18.93
C LEU A 886 31.11 9.99 -18.26
N ARG A 887 31.75 11.13 -18.56
CA ARG A 887 33.00 11.54 -17.90
C ARG A 887 32.82 11.86 -16.42
N PHE A 888 31.68 12.48 -16.06
CA PHE A 888 31.36 12.75 -14.66
C PHE A 888 31.26 11.47 -13.84
N LEU A 889 30.63 10.42 -14.39
CA LEU A 889 30.46 9.13 -13.73
C LEU A 889 31.76 8.31 -13.69
N GLU A 890 32.53 8.28 -14.78
CA GLU A 890 33.87 7.68 -14.80
C GLU A 890 34.78 8.32 -13.74
N GLY A 891 34.72 9.65 -13.59
CA GLY A 891 35.43 10.39 -12.54
C GLY A 891 35.01 10.07 -11.09
N HIS A 892 33.87 9.41 -10.90
CA HIS A 892 33.39 8.90 -9.60
C HIS A 892 33.52 7.37 -9.48
N GLY A 893 34.26 6.72 -10.39
CA GLY A 893 34.59 5.29 -10.32
C GLY A 893 33.59 4.35 -11.01
N PHE A 894 32.62 4.87 -11.77
CA PHE A 894 31.73 4.04 -12.56
C PHE A 894 32.44 3.43 -13.78
N LEU A 895 32.16 2.16 -14.04
CA LEU A 895 32.63 1.43 -15.21
C LEU A 895 31.66 1.63 -16.37
N LEU A 896 32.19 1.91 -17.56
CA LEU A 896 31.41 2.06 -18.79
C LEU A 896 31.26 0.69 -19.49
N GLY A 897 30.02 0.28 -19.72
CA GLY A 897 29.64 -0.95 -20.41
C GLY A 897 29.48 -0.81 -21.92
N GLU A 898 28.85 -1.80 -22.55
CA GLU A 898 28.59 -1.81 -23.99
C GLU A 898 27.45 -0.88 -24.40
N GLU A 899 27.57 -0.29 -25.60
CA GLU A 899 26.50 0.52 -26.20
C GLU A 899 25.38 -0.40 -26.72
N LYS A 900 24.14 -0.18 -26.26
CA LYS A 900 22.94 -0.84 -26.76
C LYS A 900 21.88 0.21 -27.08
N LYS A 901 21.39 0.23 -28.33
CA LYS A 901 20.31 1.13 -28.77
C LYS A 901 20.54 2.60 -28.35
N ALA A 902 21.73 3.15 -28.60
CA ALA A 902 22.15 4.52 -28.23
C ALA A 902 22.28 4.84 -26.72
N LEU A 903 22.16 3.83 -25.84
CA LEU A 903 22.45 3.93 -24.41
C LEU A 903 23.77 3.22 -24.06
N VAL A 904 24.50 3.79 -23.11
CA VAL A 904 25.68 3.18 -22.49
C VAL A 904 25.30 2.83 -21.05
N ASN A 905 25.33 1.54 -20.73
CA ASN A 905 25.14 1.09 -19.36
C ASN A 905 26.40 1.42 -18.54
N VAL A 906 26.22 1.98 -17.35
CA VAL A 906 27.31 2.27 -16.42
C VAL A 906 27.06 1.58 -15.09
N SER A 907 28.10 1.05 -14.45
CA SER A 907 27.96 0.36 -13.16
C SER A 907 29.07 0.68 -12.16
N LEU A 908 28.73 0.68 -10.88
CA LEU A 908 29.65 0.78 -9.74
C LEU A 908 29.39 -0.41 -8.81
N HIS A 909 30.35 -1.33 -8.67
CA HIS A 909 30.23 -2.51 -7.84
C HIS A 909 30.85 -2.27 -6.46
N PHE A 910 30.20 -2.79 -5.40
CA PHE A 910 30.66 -2.61 -4.02
C PHE A 910 31.48 -3.78 -3.45
N ASP A 911 31.49 -4.94 -4.13
CA ASP A 911 32.26 -6.12 -3.72
C ASP A 911 33.67 -6.15 -4.34
N GLU A 912 34.70 -6.23 -3.48
CA GLU A 912 36.13 -6.30 -3.85
C GLU A 912 36.50 -7.56 -4.66
N ALA A 913 35.69 -8.62 -4.63
CA ALA A 913 36.01 -9.90 -5.29
C ALA A 913 35.71 -9.95 -6.81
N SER A 914 34.97 -8.97 -7.35
CA SER A 914 34.48 -8.99 -8.74
C SER A 914 35.24 -8.06 -9.71
N GLY A 915 36.18 -7.25 -9.21
CA GLY A 915 36.99 -6.32 -9.99
C GLY A 915 37.99 -6.97 -10.96
N MET A 916 38.25 -8.28 -10.83
CA MET A 916 39.12 -9.04 -11.73
C MET A 916 38.28 -10.03 -12.56
N ARG A 917 37.69 -9.57 -13.68
CA ARG A 917 37.33 -10.32 -14.91
C ARG A 917 36.08 -9.76 -15.60
N ARG A 918 36.10 -8.50 -16.06
CA ARG A 918 35.27 -8.05 -17.19
C ARG A 918 36.09 -7.09 -18.05
N GLN A 919 36.07 -7.29 -19.37
CA GLN A 919 36.83 -6.46 -20.31
C GLN A 919 36.40 -4.99 -20.15
N THR A 920 37.32 -4.16 -19.70
CA THR A 920 37.16 -2.73 -19.47
C THR A 920 37.45 -1.96 -20.75
N LYS A 921 36.60 -0.99 -21.07
CA LYS A 921 36.86 0.04 -22.10
C LYS A 921 36.92 1.40 -21.41
N SER A 922 38.06 2.08 -21.47
CA SER A 922 38.18 3.48 -21.02
C SER A 922 37.42 4.42 -21.96
N PHE A 923 36.99 5.60 -21.50
CA PHE A 923 36.37 6.59 -22.40
C PHE A 923 37.28 6.97 -23.58
N SER A 924 38.61 6.94 -23.41
CA SER A 924 39.57 7.13 -24.51
C SER A 924 39.51 6.03 -25.57
N SER A 925 39.24 4.78 -25.18
CA SER A 925 39.02 3.66 -26.11
C SER A 925 37.67 3.75 -26.83
N PHE A 926 36.63 4.25 -26.15
CA PHE A 926 35.28 4.46 -26.69
C PHE A 926 35.24 5.61 -27.72
N ALA A 927 35.91 6.73 -27.42
CA ALA A 927 36.03 7.87 -28.34
C ALA A 927 36.87 7.55 -29.60
N ASN A 928 37.88 6.68 -29.48
CA ASN A 928 38.71 6.27 -30.62
C ASN A 928 37.97 5.33 -31.59
N ALA A 929 36.99 4.55 -31.14
CA ALA A 929 36.16 3.71 -32.01
C ALA A 929 35.19 4.52 -32.91
N ARG A 930 35.00 5.82 -32.65
CA ARG A 930 34.15 6.74 -33.43
C ARG A 930 34.91 7.62 -34.44
N LYS A 931 36.22 7.46 -34.61
CA LYS A 931 36.93 8.16 -35.69
C LYS A 931 36.60 7.47 -37.03
N PRO A 932 36.16 8.20 -38.07
CA PRO A 932 35.96 7.61 -39.39
C PRO A 932 37.31 7.16 -39.93
N THR A 933 37.42 5.87 -40.23
CA THR A 933 38.55 5.31 -40.99
C THR A 933 38.60 6.06 -42.32
N GLN A 934 39.67 6.81 -42.58
CA GLN A 934 39.94 7.39 -43.90
C GLN A 934 40.05 6.22 -44.89
N MET A 935 38.97 6.00 -45.67
CA MET A 935 39.02 5.10 -46.82
C MET A 935 39.88 5.75 -47.90
N ILE A 936 40.95 5.04 -48.25
CA ILE A 936 41.82 5.31 -49.38
C ILE A 936 40.98 5.26 -50.65
N HIS A 937 41.03 6.34 -51.43
CA HIS A 937 40.45 6.43 -52.77
C HIS A 937 41.08 5.40 -53.71
N SER A 938 40.25 4.59 -54.37
CA SER A 938 40.54 4.06 -55.71
C SER A 938 39.28 4.13 -56.55
N GLU A 939 39.43 4.78 -57.70
CA GLU A 939 38.41 5.20 -58.66
C GLU A 939 37.68 4.03 -59.34
N SER A 940 36.38 4.22 -59.61
CA SER A 940 35.65 3.61 -60.72
C SER A 940 34.40 4.45 -61.01
N PRO A 941 34.17 4.93 -62.25
CA PRO A 941 33.10 5.87 -62.55
C PRO A 941 31.81 5.18 -63.02
N ALA A 942 30.72 5.92 -62.80
CA ALA A 942 29.50 5.99 -63.62
C ALA A 942 28.66 4.71 -63.82
N GLU A 943 27.45 4.71 -63.27
CA GLU A 943 26.23 4.99 -64.04
C GLU A 943 25.01 5.06 -63.12
N SER A 944 24.32 6.20 -63.18
CA SER A 944 22.92 6.38 -62.82
C SER A 944 22.17 6.47 -64.17
N PRO A 945 20.84 6.16 -64.29
CA PRO A 945 19.88 6.89 -63.46
C PRO A 945 18.50 6.25 -63.19
N THR A 946 17.76 6.99 -62.35
CA THR A 946 16.31 7.33 -62.43
C THR A 946 15.20 6.42 -61.88
N PHE A 947 14.40 7.05 -60.97
CA PHE A 947 12.92 7.06 -60.80
C PHE A 947 12.21 5.72 -60.46
N ALA A 948 11.09 5.66 -59.72
CA ALA A 948 10.25 6.57 -58.95
C ALA A 948 9.30 5.70 -58.07
N ALA A 949 8.79 6.32 -57.00
CA ALA A 949 7.47 6.14 -56.39
C ALA A 949 6.72 4.78 -56.49
N ASN A 950 6.55 4.12 -55.35
CA ASN A 950 5.25 4.01 -54.65
C ASN A 950 5.47 3.69 -53.17
#